data_AF-A0A0C3BQ41-F1
#
_entry.id   AF-A0A0C3BQ41-F1
#
_cell.length_a   1.000
_cell.length_b   1.000
_cell.length_c   1.000
_cell.angle_alpha   90.00
_cell.angle_beta   90.00
_cell.angle_gamma   90.00
#
_symmetry.space_group_name_H-M   'P 1'
#
loop_
_entity.id
_entity.type
_entity.pdbx_description
1 polymer ?
#
loop_
_entity_poly.entity_id
_entity_poly.type
_entity_poly.pdbx_seq_one_letter_code
_entity_poly.pdbx_strand_id
1 'polypeptide(L)'
;MDTSQLFRDRLRRDLRELELNVDPGIRVHAAGHDMRRLCLHLTPQSGPWQGLTIHFSIDLPTNWPASPPRVWCSIPNLKHPNILTGGRVCCDLWRETSGGYSGFANVGYTPAYTLRGIFKQLLSLFSSKSISHNFSHGRTNLGQAIIVHYVHEAQFLFPFREPTSITSRNAAYPYTEPENYLEKLWNEDTSEEVVIVTYQSDDGSDVKQITKKSMMRDSSSASRGTQEPEPQEQTRAAASSRASKPVKRILKFESLNPAWLKARAKVQTFECNECDIKSANIPRWPVLDAVSSDRGTPAGEKDSPAYMTPAATNQLARLKMDLLHVLCEHMPDESLHALGVAYSPIAHFLRRTNFLRKRQVRCFYLATHYEDPPNQKVDPDPTKIMGMGVALDRRTNRLSCDTIIDGFLSEAAFLNCGVRRSIRKADFSFFLPLALNYDHFKQIKPRLFDCLKTLSAEISLTEPDRVYPPTRHGVESSAARSTRATTARHGSASSYSRGSTPVPGSTGSTTAEIDSVNVIFKFLRDVTVDYMHVTDDIINRAPVATRGVGSQNSSQEDVEALYSISLIHAAEKFLAAYWQLFHLLISLCRDNPALLKSIDGRVRQFVDTPNFRSKEFEPDLGEFVIVAALVFACQDEGLLPLKGSERRIKRGPPTPGSASSSTHRYDLRHGSAAPSDPIIRWSENFIGPLLQEAMTRSAVEVVAGNSDLQHFETGECAYRAAKSYQHSRETYRMIALQASILAVFTHYETAPRSSRVVPNSTQAHLDRQFGQPPTQAAQTLAEETKAGFRLTTWDDLFTKVQYKNGLEWSQAELASALRQCMIRSEQRGYHINNYRSGDARTRLVAIRERRERDWKRDHLRRMRAHK
;
A
#
# COMPACT_ATOMS: atom_id res chain seq x y z
N MET A 1 13.76 28.59 -6.87
CA MET A 1 15.00 27.96 -6.37
C MET A 1 15.83 27.47 -7.55
N ASP A 2 17.16 27.49 -7.43
CA ASP A 2 18.09 26.95 -8.44
C ASP A 2 18.11 25.42 -8.37
N THR A 3 17.97 24.74 -9.50
CA THR A 3 18.02 23.28 -9.62
C THR A 3 19.37 22.71 -9.19
N SER A 4 20.45 23.48 -9.36
CA SER A 4 21.79 23.11 -8.90
C SER A 4 21.88 23.04 -7.38
N GLN A 5 21.16 23.94 -6.68
CA GLN A 5 21.07 23.91 -5.22
C GLN A 5 20.27 22.67 -4.75
N LEU A 6 19.13 22.39 -5.38
CA LEU A 6 18.31 21.22 -5.06
C LEU A 6 19.08 19.91 -5.25
N PHE A 7 19.89 19.81 -6.30
CA PHE A 7 20.82 18.70 -6.52
C PHE A 7 21.80 18.53 -5.36
N ARG A 8 22.49 19.60 -4.95
CA ARG A 8 23.48 19.57 -3.86
C ARG A 8 22.84 19.14 -2.55
N ASP A 9 21.66 19.66 -2.26
CA ASP A 9 20.95 19.34 -1.01
C ASP A 9 20.45 17.89 -1.02
N ARG A 10 19.94 17.38 -2.15
CA ARG A 10 19.61 15.96 -2.30
C ARG A 10 20.85 15.07 -2.11
N LEU A 11 21.95 15.39 -2.77
CA LEU A 11 23.19 14.60 -2.66
C LEU A 11 23.75 14.59 -1.23
N ARG A 12 23.76 15.74 -0.55
CA ARG A 12 24.20 15.84 0.86
C ARG A 12 23.36 14.97 1.79
N ARG A 13 22.05 14.88 1.57
CA ARG A 13 21.17 13.99 2.36
C ARG A 13 21.52 12.52 2.13
N ASP A 14 21.67 12.10 0.89
CA ASP A 14 22.03 10.71 0.54
C ASP A 14 23.43 10.33 1.07
N LEU A 15 24.41 11.25 1.01
CA LEU A 15 25.75 11.02 1.58
C LEU A 15 25.72 10.97 3.12
N ARG A 16 24.99 11.89 3.77
CA ARG A 16 24.79 11.85 5.22
C ARG A 16 24.10 10.56 5.67
N GLU A 17 23.15 10.05 4.90
CA GLU A 17 22.50 8.77 5.17
C GLU A 17 23.50 7.60 5.16
N LEU A 18 24.43 7.59 4.20
CA LEU A 18 25.51 6.60 4.10
C LEU A 18 26.52 6.70 5.25
N GLU A 19 26.83 7.93 5.70
CA GLU A 19 27.75 8.18 6.82
C GLU A 19 27.14 7.74 8.17
N LEU A 20 25.86 8.04 8.40
CA LEU A 20 25.16 7.69 9.64
C LEU A 20 24.81 6.20 9.72
N ASN A 21 24.54 5.56 8.58
CA ASN A 21 24.14 4.15 8.50
C ASN A 21 25.20 3.34 7.77
N VAL A 22 26.31 3.05 8.45
CA VAL A 22 27.42 2.29 7.87
C VAL A 22 26.99 0.84 7.62
N ASP A 23 26.65 0.55 6.36
CA ASP A 23 26.31 -0.81 5.94
C ASP A 23 27.60 -1.65 5.77
N PRO A 24 27.69 -2.85 6.37
CA PRO A 24 28.85 -3.72 6.21
C PRO A 24 29.16 -3.99 4.73
N GLY A 25 30.39 -3.70 4.33
CA GLY A 25 30.85 -3.92 2.95
C GLY A 25 30.46 -2.83 1.94
N ILE A 26 29.97 -1.67 2.38
CA ILE A 26 29.75 -0.49 1.53
C ILE A 26 30.58 0.67 2.08
N ARG A 27 31.41 1.30 1.24
CA ARG A 27 32.08 2.57 1.55
C ARG A 27 32.04 3.49 0.35
N VAL A 28 31.84 4.77 0.58
CA VAL A 28 31.68 5.77 -0.49
C VAL A 28 32.58 6.95 -0.20
N HIS A 29 33.28 7.41 -1.23
CA HIS A 29 34.12 8.60 -1.19
C HIS A 29 33.67 9.53 -2.31
N ALA A 30 33.30 10.77 -1.99
CA ALA A 30 33.01 11.77 -3.01
C ALA A 30 34.33 12.38 -3.53
N ALA A 31 34.47 12.48 -4.85
CA ALA A 31 35.65 13.11 -5.44
C ALA A 31 35.68 14.60 -5.09
N GLY A 32 36.79 15.10 -4.54
CA GLY A 32 36.88 16.45 -3.98
C GLY A 32 36.64 17.61 -4.95
N HIS A 33 36.77 17.39 -6.26
CA HIS A 33 36.64 18.43 -7.30
C HIS A 33 35.33 18.35 -8.10
N ASP A 34 34.63 17.20 -8.09
CA ASP A 34 33.39 16.97 -8.84
C ASP A 34 32.43 16.13 -7.99
N MET A 35 31.43 16.77 -7.39
CA MET A 35 30.43 16.11 -6.54
C MET A 35 29.57 15.09 -7.29
N ARG A 36 29.61 15.05 -8.63
CA ARG A 36 28.88 14.06 -9.44
C ARG A 36 29.65 12.75 -9.55
N ARG A 37 30.94 12.74 -9.24
CA ARG A 37 31.77 11.53 -9.25
C ARG A 37 31.97 11.00 -7.85
N LEU A 38 31.67 9.71 -7.68
CA LEU A 38 31.85 9.00 -6.42
C LEU A 38 32.68 7.74 -6.66
N CYS A 39 33.59 7.46 -5.73
CA CYS A 39 34.25 6.17 -5.60
C CYS A 39 33.45 5.31 -4.62
N LEU A 40 32.96 4.17 -5.10
CA LEU A 40 32.24 3.17 -4.31
C LEU A 40 33.13 1.95 -4.11
N HIS A 41 33.34 1.56 -2.85
CA HIS A 41 33.99 0.31 -2.50
C HIS A 41 32.92 -0.68 -2.02
N LEU A 42 32.81 -1.81 -2.72
CA LEU A 42 31.94 -2.91 -2.32
C LEU A 42 32.78 -4.10 -1.87
N THR A 43 32.45 -4.65 -0.70
CA THR A 43 33.06 -5.86 -0.16
C THR A 43 31.97 -6.92 0.00
N PRO A 44 31.76 -7.79 -1.01
CA PRO A 44 30.75 -8.84 -0.97
C PRO A 44 30.91 -9.75 0.24
N GLN A 45 29.80 -10.07 0.90
CA GLN A 45 29.79 -10.88 2.12
C GLN A 45 29.64 -12.38 1.82
N SER A 46 29.25 -12.73 0.59
CA SER A 46 29.19 -14.10 0.08
C SER A 46 29.40 -14.08 -1.44
N GLY A 47 29.31 -15.25 -2.10
CA GLY A 47 29.43 -15.32 -3.55
C GLY A 47 30.87 -15.50 -4.04
N PRO A 48 31.13 -15.33 -5.34
CA PRO A 48 32.41 -15.62 -5.96
C PRO A 48 33.52 -14.63 -5.59
N TRP A 49 33.18 -13.48 -4.99
CA TRP A 49 34.11 -12.41 -4.61
C TRP A 49 34.06 -12.07 -3.13
N GLN A 50 33.59 -13.01 -2.31
CA GLN A 50 33.51 -12.85 -0.87
C GLN A 50 34.83 -12.29 -0.30
N GLY A 51 34.72 -11.24 0.52
CA GLY A 51 35.84 -10.60 1.20
C GLY A 51 36.72 -9.68 0.34
N LEU A 52 36.56 -9.65 -0.99
CA LEU A 52 37.31 -8.74 -1.86
C LEU A 52 36.68 -7.35 -1.87
N THR A 53 37.48 -6.31 -1.64
CA THR A 53 37.01 -4.92 -1.78
C THR A 53 37.23 -4.47 -3.21
N ILE A 54 36.13 -4.29 -3.95
CA ILE A 54 36.14 -3.96 -5.37
C ILE A 54 35.77 -2.48 -5.53
N HIS A 55 36.58 -1.77 -6.32
CA HIS A 55 36.36 -0.37 -6.65
C HIS A 55 35.39 -0.20 -7.82
N PHE A 56 34.40 0.67 -7.64
CA PHE A 56 33.48 1.13 -8.66
C PHE A 56 33.53 2.65 -8.78
N SER A 57 33.59 3.15 -10.01
CA SER A 57 33.41 4.56 -10.33
C SER A 57 31.94 4.83 -10.62
N ILE A 58 31.38 5.85 -9.99
CA ILE A 58 29.99 6.27 -10.15
C ILE A 58 29.95 7.67 -10.71
N ASP A 59 29.08 7.88 -11.69
CA ASP A 59 28.80 9.18 -12.26
C ASP A 59 27.30 9.52 -12.17
N LEU A 60 26.98 10.63 -11.51
CA LEU A 60 25.63 11.15 -11.34
C LEU A 60 25.26 12.06 -12.52
N PRO A 61 24.27 11.67 -13.36
CA PRO A 61 23.93 12.44 -14.55
C PRO A 61 23.38 13.83 -14.21
N THR A 62 23.42 14.77 -15.16
CA THR A 62 23.03 16.17 -14.96
C THR A 62 21.61 16.33 -14.41
N ASN A 63 20.70 15.44 -14.82
CA ASN A 63 19.30 15.37 -14.39
C ASN A 63 19.06 14.43 -13.18
N TRP A 64 20.08 13.92 -12.50
CA TRP A 64 19.91 13.11 -11.28
C TRP A 64 19.12 13.89 -10.22
N PRO A 65 18.14 13.27 -9.52
CA PRO A 65 17.81 11.84 -9.48
C PRO A 65 16.75 11.39 -10.51
N ALA A 66 16.45 12.15 -11.56
CA ALA A 66 15.49 11.68 -12.58
C ALA A 66 15.98 10.42 -13.33
N SER A 67 17.27 10.39 -13.67
CA SER A 67 17.94 9.25 -14.31
C SER A 67 18.90 8.55 -13.33
N PRO A 68 19.12 7.23 -13.50
CA PRO A 68 20.00 6.47 -12.64
C PRO A 68 21.46 6.93 -12.71
N PRO A 69 22.24 6.75 -11.62
CA PRO A 69 23.69 6.80 -11.68
C PRO A 69 24.25 5.82 -12.71
N ARG A 70 25.36 6.19 -13.34
CA ARG A 70 26.13 5.27 -14.18
C ARG A 70 27.25 4.66 -13.35
N VAL A 71 27.41 3.34 -13.41
CA VAL A 71 28.36 2.60 -12.57
C VAL A 71 29.30 1.75 -13.42
N TRP A 72 30.59 1.85 -13.15
CA TRP A 72 31.63 1.04 -13.78
C TRP A 72 32.50 0.37 -12.72
N CYS A 73 32.82 -0.90 -12.93
CA CYS A 73 33.92 -1.55 -12.25
C CYS A 73 35.22 -0.97 -12.78
N SER A 74 36.01 -0.37 -11.90
CA SER A 74 37.25 0.31 -12.29
C SER A 74 38.41 -0.67 -12.50
N ILE A 75 38.25 -1.92 -12.06
CA ILE A 75 39.27 -2.97 -12.18
C ILE A 75 39.25 -3.58 -13.60
N PRO A 76 40.34 -3.49 -14.37
CA PRO A 76 40.35 -3.94 -15.76
C PRO A 76 40.09 -5.44 -15.95
N ASN A 77 39.19 -5.76 -16.89
CA ASN A 77 38.89 -7.13 -17.32
C ASN A 77 38.48 -8.07 -16.17
N LEU A 78 37.84 -7.56 -15.13
CA LEU A 78 37.27 -8.38 -14.06
C LEU A 78 36.02 -9.11 -14.61
N LYS A 79 36.08 -10.44 -14.69
CA LYS A 79 35.04 -11.25 -15.36
C LYS A 79 33.83 -11.45 -14.45
N HIS A 80 32.66 -10.96 -14.86
CA HIS A 80 31.38 -11.20 -14.20
C HIS A 80 30.23 -11.01 -15.21
N PRO A 81 29.13 -11.80 -15.17
CA PRO A 81 28.05 -11.69 -16.15
C PRO A 81 27.41 -10.30 -16.25
N ASN A 82 27.34 -9.58 -15.13
CA ASN A 82 26.80 -8.21 -15.07
C ASN A 82 27.86 -7.10 -15.19
N ILE A 83 29.10 -7.43 -15.53
CA ILE A 83 30.13 -6.44 -15.90
C ILE A 83 30.43 -6.61 -17.38
N LEU A 84 30.00 -5.61 -18.17
CA LEU A 84 30.16 -5.60 -19.61
C LEU A 84 31.62 -5.31 -20.02
N THR A 85 31.94 -5.57 -21.28
CA THR A 85 33.19 -5.11 -21.90
C THR A 85 33.33 -3.59 -21.69
N GLY A 86 34.48 -3.16 -21.15
CA GLY A 86 34.70 -1.77 -20.74
C GLY A 86 34.28 -1.45 -19.29
N GLY A 87 33.90 -2.45 -18.49
CA GLY A 87 33.68 -2.32 -17.04
C GLY A 87 32.30 -1.82 -16.63
N ARG A 88 31.42 -1.46 -17.57
CA ARG A 88 30.07 -0.94 -17.26
C ARG A 88 29.22 -2.02 -16.58
N VAL A 89 28.56 -1.67 -15.48
CA VAL A 89 27.66 -2.58 -14.76
C VAL A 89 26.28 -2.61 -15.43
N CYS A 90 25.80 -3.80 -15.78
CA CYS A 90 24.46 -4.01 -16.34
C CYS A 90 23.54 -4.63 -15.28
N CYS A 91 22.49 -3.89 -14.90
CA CYS A 91 21.51 -4.30 -13.90
C CYS A 91 20.13 -3.80 -14.32
N ASP A 92 19.09 -4.55 -13.99
CA ASP A 92 17.70 -4.15 -14.24
C ASP A 92 17.33 -2.86 -13.50
N LEU A 93 18.03 -2.56 -12.41
CA LEU A 93 17.95 -1.29 -11.69
C LEU A 93 18.21 -0.08 -12.59
N TRP A 94 18.96 -0.22 -13.69
CA TRP A 94 19.30 0.89 -14.58
C TRP A 94 18.30 1.12 -15.71
N ARG A 95 17.23 0.32 -15.80
CA ARG A 95 16.22 0.45 -16.87
C ARG A 95 15.34 1.68 -16.63
N GLU A 96 15.25 2.56 -17.62
CA GLU A 96 14.49 3.83 -17.56
C GLU A 96 13.05 3.73 -18.11
N THR A 97 12.72 2.74 -18.93
CA THR A 97 11.49 2.70 -19.73
C THR A 97 10.34 1.90 -19.12
N SER A 98 9.11 2.42 -19.31
CA SER A 98 7.82 1.81 -19.01
C SER A 98 7.43 0.66 -19.95
N GLY A 99 8.16 0.46 -21.05
CA GLY A 99 8.01 -0.70 -21.96
C GLY A 99 9.13 -1.71 -21.71
N GLY A 100 8.82 -2.77 -20.98
CA GLY A 100 9.73 -3.91 -20.83
C GLY A 100 9.58 -4.90 -21.98
N TYR A 101 10.70 -5.34 -22.55
CA TYR A 101 10.79 -6.54 -23.41
C TYR A 101 10.39 -7.84 -22.66
N SER A 102 10.16 -7.76 -21.35
CA SER A 102 9.93 -8.88 -20.41
C SER A 102 8.51 -8.96 -19.84
N GLY A 103 7.55 -8.13 -20.26
CA GLY A 103 6.15 -8.24 -19.84
C GLY A 103 5.84 -7.89 -18.38
N PHE A 104 6.82 -7.47 -17.56
CA PHE A 104 6.59 -7.00 -16.19
C PHE A 104 6.48 -5.46 -16.14
N ALA A 105 5.28 -4.95 -15.89
CA ALA A 105 5.06 -3.52 -15.62
C ALA A 105 5.78 -3.11 -14.31
N ASN A 106 6.29 -1.88 -14.24
CA ASN A 106 6.86 -1.23 -13.04
C ASN A 106 8.26 -1.68 -12.57
N VAL A 107 9.08 -2.31 -13.42
CA VAL A 107 10.49 -2.64 -13.09
C VAL A 107 11.43 -1.51 -13.53
N GLY A 108 12.45 -1.21 -12.73
CA GLY A 108 13.56 -0.32 -13.13
C GLY A 108 13.92 0.74 -12.09
N TYR A 109 14.69 1.74 -12.54
CA TYR A 109 15.12 2.87 -11.71
C TYR A 109 13.94 3.75 -11.32
N THR A 110 13.91 4.25 -10.09
CA THR A 110 13.03 5.36 -9.69
C THR A 110 13.84 6.43 -8.96
N PRO A 111 13.50 7.74 -9.13
CA PRO A 111 14.12 8.83 -8.37
C PRO A 111 13.97 8.72 -6.85
N ALA A 112 13.04 7.86 -6.40
CA ALA A 112 12.84 7.54 -4.98
C ALA A 112 13.95 6.70 -4.36
N TYR A 113 14.78 6.03 -5.17
CA TYR A 113 15.93 5.32 -4.61
C TYR A 113 16.94 6.31 -4.04
N THR A 114 17.42 6.01 -2.83
CA THR A 114 18.57 6.67 -2.23
C THR A 114 19.86 6.01 -2.74
N LEU A 115 20.98 6.72 -2.70
CA LEU A 115 22.29 6.13 -3.02
C LEU A 115 22.58 4.90 -2.15
N ARG A 116 22.22 4.94 -0.85
CA ARG A 116 22.30 3.78 0.05
C ARG A 116 21.51 2.58 -0.49
N GLY A 117 20.25 2.80 -0.90
CA GLY A 117 19.42 1.75 -1.50
C GLY A 117 20.02 1.16 -2.78
N ILE A 118 20.54 2.00 -3.68
CA ILE A 118 21.21 1.58 -4.92
C ILE A 118 22.45 0.73 -4.60
N PHE A 119 23.28 1.17 -3.65
CA PHE A 119 24.53 0.48 -3.32
C PHE A 119 24.28 -0.84 -2.60
N LYS A 120 23.25 -0.94 -1.76
CA LYS A 120 22.78 -2.21 -1.19
C LYS A 120 22.36 -3.21 -2.27
N GLN A 121 21.63 -2.76 -3.28
CA GLN A 121 21.24 -3.64 -4.40
C GLN A 121 22.45 -4.12 -5.20
N LEU A 122 23.44 -3.25 -5.45
CA LEU A 122 24.70 -3.64 -6.09
C LEU A 122 25.51 -4.62 -5.23
N LEU A 123 25.63 -4.37 -3.93
CA LEU A 123 26.30 -5.30 -3.01
C LEU A 123 25.62 -6.67 -3.02
N SER A 124 24.29 -6.71 -3.03
CA SER A 124 23.50 -7.94 -3.12
C SER A 124 23.76 -8.68 -4.44
N LEU A 125 23.78 -7.96 -5.57
CA LEU A 125 24.10 -8.52 -6.89
C LEU A 125 25.45 -9.24 -6.88
N PHE A 126 26.50 -8.57 -6.38
CA PHE A 126 27.86 -9.13 -6.34
C PHE A 126 28.09 -10.13 -5.20
N SER A 127 27.17 -10.22 -4.23
CA SER A 127 27.19 -11.24 -3.18
C SER A 127 26.44 -12.52 -3.57
N SER A 128 25.67 -12.51 -4.68
CA SER A 128 24.85 -13.66 -5.06
C SER A 128 25.68 -14.85 -5.54
N LYS A 129 25.24 -16.06 -5.18
CA LYS A 129 25.82 -17.35 -5.66
C LYS A 129 25.39 -17.69 -7.08
N SER A 130 24.29 -17.10 -7.55
CA SER A 130 23.75 -17.34 -8.89
C SER A 130 23.02 -16.11 -9.42
N ILE A 131 23.02 -15.95 -10.74
CA ILE A 131 22.37 -14.82 -11.41
C ILE A 131 21.46 -15.33 -12.52
N SER A 132 20.24 -14.82 -12.57
CA SER A 132 19.30 -15.09 -13.66
C SER A 132 19.73 -14.38 -14.95
N HIS A 133 19.58 -15.05 -16.08
CA HIS A 133 19.85 -14.41 -17.37
C HIS A 133 18.75 -13.39 -17.69
N ASN A 134 19.16 -12.22 -18.18
CA ASN A 134 18.22 -11.16 -18.58
C ASN A 134 17.35 -11.53 -19.81
N PHE A 135 17.68 -12.62 -20.53
CA PHE A 135 17.09 -12.99 -21.82
C PHE A 135 16.69 -14.47 -21.95
N SER A 136 16.89 -15.30 -20.92
CA SER A 136 16.48 -16.71 -20.94
C SER A 136 16.10 -17.21 -19.55
N HIS A 137 15.34 -18.30 -19.46
CA HIS A 137 14.95 -18.93 -18.17
C HIS A 137 16.11 -19.66 -17.46
N GLY A 138 17.36 -19.38 -17.85
CA GLY A 138 18.57 -19.96 -17.26
C GLY A 138 19.12 -19.13 -16.10
N ARG A 139 19.75 -19.80 -15.14
CA ARG A 139 20.58 -19.17 -14.10
C ARG A 139 22.04 -19.56 -14.33
N THR A 140 22.93 -18.58 -14.33
CA THR A 140 24.38 -18.86 -14.23
C THR A 140 24.70 -19.05 -12.75
N ASN A 141 25.28 -20.20 -12.40
CA ASN A 141 25.88 -20.40 -11.09
C ASN A 141 27.28 -19.76 -11.08
N LEU A 142 27.49 -18.80 -10.18
CA LEU A 142 28.76 -18.11 -10.02
C LEU A 142 29.69 -18.82 -9.02
N GLY A 143 29.14 -19.72 -8.21
CA GLY A 143 29.85 -20.43 -7.16
C GLY A 143 30.11 -19.58 -5.92
N GLN A 144 31.09 -20.00 -5.13
CA GLN A 144 31.56 -19.34 -3.91
C GLN A 144 33.06 -19.06 -4.03
N ALA A 145 33.57 -18.20 -3.15
CA ALA A 145 35.02 -17.96 -3.00
C ALA A 145 35.77 -19.23 -2.56
N ILE A 146 35.11 -20.09 -1.78
CA ILE A 146 35.60 -21.41 -1.37
C ILE A 146 34.76 -22.49 -2.05
N ILE A 147 35.43 -23.43 -2.69
CA ILE A 147 34.82 -24.62 -3.28
C ILE A 147 34.88 -25.72 -2.22
N VAL A 148 33.72 -26.26 -1.89
CA VAL A 148 33.57 -27.30 -0.87
C VAL A 148 33.03 -28.55 -1.55
N HIS A 149 33.67 -29.68 -1.28
CA HIS A 149 33.25 -30.98 -1.75
C HIS A 149 33.07 -31.97 -0.59
N TYR A 150 32.01 -32.78 -0.64
CA TYR A 150 31.77 -33.85 0.32
C TYR A 150 31.92 -35.20 -0.36
N VAL A 151 32.85 -36.00 0.15
CA VAL A 151 33.18 -37.30 -0.41
C VAL A 151 33.20 -38.32 0.71
N HIS A 152 32.72 -39.50 0.40
CA HIS A 152 32.75 -40.60 1.35
C HIS A 152 34.11 -41.33 1.27
N GLU A 153 34.77 -41.63 2.40
CA GLU A 153 36.14 -42.18 2.43
C GLU A 153 36.30 -43.46 1.58
N ALA A 154 35.32 -44.38 1.62
CA ALA A 154 35.35 -45.60 0.81
C ALA A 154 35.40 -45.38 -0.73
N GLN A 155 35.12 -44.17 -1.21
CA GLN A 155 35.20 -43.83 -2.64
C GLN A 155 36.64 -43.58 -3.11
N PHE A 156 37.60 -43.41 -2.19
CA PHE A 156 39.04 -43.29 -2.50
C PHE A 156 39.74 -44.63 -2.76
N LEU A 157 39.07 -45.76 -2.50
CA LEU A 157 39.67 -47.10 -2.62
C LEU A 157 39.63 -47.69 -4.04
N PHE A 158 39.10 -46.97 -5.03
CA PHE A 158 39.10 -47.38 -6.43
C PHE A 158 40.06 -46.53 -7.26
N PRO A 159 40.88 -47.12 -8.16
CA PRO A 159 41.80 -46.36 -9.00
C PRO A 159 41.01 -45.46 -9.96
N PHE A 160 41.25 -44.14 -9.86
CA PHE A 160 40.67 -43.12 -10.73
C PHE A 160 41.06 -43.38 -12.19
N ARG A 161 40.09 -43.30 -13.12
CA ARG A 161 40.38 -43.48 -14.55
C ARG A 161 40.85 -42.22 -15.28
N GLU A 162 40.65 -41.01 -14.74
CA GLU A 162 41.25 -39.77 -15.27
C GLU A 162 41.45 -38.72 -14.15
N PRO A 163 42.56 -37.95 -14.15
CA PRO A 163 42.80 -36.87 -13.20
C PRO A 163 41.94 -35.65 -13.57
N THR A 164 40.78 -35.50 -12.93
CA THR A 164 40.03 -34.24 -12.96
C THR A 164 40.23 -33.51 -11.64
N SER A 165 40.53 -32.21 -11.73
CA SER A 165 40.83 -31.41 -10.54
C SER A 165 39.64 -31.35 -9.58
N ILE A 166 39.89 -31.71 -8.32
CA ILE A 166 38.96 -31.57 -7.17
C ILE A 166 38.47 -30.12 -7.00
N THR A 167 39.11 -29.14 -7.64
CA THR A 167 38.72 -27.73 -7.59
C THR A 167 37.57 -27.36 -8.53
N SER A 168 37.04 -28.28 -9.34
CA SER A 168 35.93 -27.99 -10.26
C SER A 168 34.60 -28.55 -9.78
N ARG A 169 33.68 -27.67 -9.36
CA ARG A 169 32.31 -28.06 -8.97
C ARG A 169 31.46 -28.63 -10.13
N ASN A 170 31.93 -28.48 -11.37
CA ASN A 170 31.28 -29.02 -12.57
C ASN A 170 31.85 -30.38 -13.01
N ALA A 171 32.84 -30.93 -12.29
CA ALA A 171 33.32 -32.29 -12.55
C ALA A 171 32.21 -33.28 -12.15
N ALA A 172 31.61 -33.94 -13.14
CA ALA A 172 30.63 -35.00 -12.91
C ALA A 172 31.35 -36.24 -12.35
N TYR A 173 31.54 -36.28 -11.03
CA TYR A 173 32.08 -37.45 -10.36
C TYR A 173 31.05 -38.59 -10.34
N PRO A 174 31.45 -39.84 -10.56
CA PRO A 174 30.58 -41.00 -10.38
C PRO A 174 30.52 -41.35 -8.89
N TYR A 175 29.94 -40.49 -8.06
CA TYR A 175 29.71 -40.82 -6.65
C TYR A 175 28.59 -41.85 -6.55
N THR A 176 28.77 -42.87 -5.70
CA THR A 176 27.72 -43.82 -5.33
C THR A 176 26.57 -43.17 -4.55
N GLU A 177 26.84 -42.04 -3.89
CA GLU A 177 25.85 -41.24 -3.16
C GLU A 177 25.93 -39.78 -3.61
N PRO A 178 24.80 -39.07 -3.79
CA PRO A 178 24.82 -37.68 -4.21
C PRO A 178 25.43 -36.76 -3.14
N GLU A 179 26.28 -35.83 -3.56
CA GLU A 179 27.01 -34.90 -2.66
C GLU A 179 26.08 -34.13 -1.69
N ASN A 180 24.88 -33.74 -2.13
CA ASN A 180 23.88 -33.07 -1.28
C ASN A 180 23.45 -33.93 -0.08
N TYR A 181 23.45 -35.25 -0.22
CA TYR A 181 23.14 -36.18 0.88
C TYR A 181 24.28 -36.23 1.89
N LEU A 182 25.53 -36.27 1.42
CA LEU A 182 26.72 -36.23 2.27
C LEU A 182 26.86 -34.91 3.02
N GLU A 183 26.56 -33.78 2.34
CA GLU A 183 26.50 -32.46 2.98
C GLU A 183 25.46 -32.42 4.11
N LYS A 184 24.29 -33.03 3.90
CA LYS A 184 23.25 -33.12 4.93
C LYS A 184 23.73 -33.91 6.14
N LEU A 185 24.31 -35.10 5.93
CA LEU A 185 24.85 -35.94 7.01
C LEU A 185 26.00 -35.25 7.75
N TRP A 186 26.86 -34.52 7.04
CA TRP A 186 27.94 -33.72 7.64
C TRP A 186 27.39 -32.65 8.58
N ASN A 187 26.35 -31.94 8.15
CA ASN A 187 25.74 -30.85 8.92
C ASN A 187 24.91 -31.36 10.12
N GLU A 188 24.44 -32.60 10.10
CA GLU A 188 23.78 -33.26 11.24
C GLU A 188 24.77 -33.59 12.37
N ASP A 189 26.07 -33.73 12.06
CA ASP A 189 27.12 -33.99 13.04
C ASP A 189 27.70 -32.69 13.63
N THR A 190 27.44 -32.46 14.92
CA THR A 190 27.86 -31.27 15.66
C THR A 190 29.27 -31.35 16.24
N SER A 191 30.00 -32.44 16.01
CA SER A 191 31.37 -32.60 16.52
C SER A 191 32.36 -31.66 15.81
N GLU A 192 33.48 -31.41 16.49
CA GLU A 192 34.55 -30.53 16.00
C GLU A 192 35.08 -31.01 14.65
N GLU A 193 35.33 -30.05 13.75
CA GLU A 193 36.02 -30.31 12.48
C GLU A 193 37.52 -30.50 12.73
N VAL A 194 38.09 -31.57 12.18
CA VAL A 194 39.50 -31.93 12.28
C VAL A 194 40.09 -31.89 10.87
N VAL A 195 41.06 -31.01 10.65
CA VAL A 195 41.85 -31.00 9.41
C VAL A 195 42.77 -32.22 9.43
N ILE A 196 42.57 -33.14 8.49
CA ILE A 196 43.40 -34.34 8.33
C ILE A 196 44.72 -33.97 7.69
N VAL A 197 44.65 -33.28 6.54
CA VAL A 197 45.82 -32.91 5.74
C VAL A 197 45.50 -31.67 4.91
N THR A 198 46.51 -30.85 4.65
CA THR A 198 46.46 -29.78 3.67
C THR A 198 47.52 -30.08 2.62
N TYR A 199 47.14 -30.04 1.34
CA TYR A 199 48.04 -30.34 0.23
C TYR A 199 47.76 -29.41 -0.95
N GLN A 200 48.74 -29.23 -1.83
CA GLN A 200 48.56 -28.48 -3.07
C GLN A 200 48.08 -29.40 -4.18
N SER A 201 46.99 -29.03 -4.86
CA SER A 201 46.53 -29.71 -6.06
C SER A 201 47.41 -29.38 -7.26
N ASP A 202 47.26 -30.16 -8.34
CA ASP A 202 48.01 -30.00 -9.60
C ASP A 202 47.82 -28.62 -10.27
N ASP A 203 46.73 -27.93 -9.95
CA ASP A 203 46.46 -26.56 -10.40
C ASP A 203 47.05 -25.46 -9.49
N GLY A 204 47.82 -25.84 -8.47
CA GLY A 204 48.51 -24.96 -7.52
C GLY A 204 47.63 -24.42 -6.39
N SER A 205 46.40 -24.92 -6.22
CA SER A 205 45.49 -24.50 -5.15
C SER A 205 45.76 -25.27 -3.86
N ASP A 206 45.75 -24.59 -2.70
CA ASP A 206 45.78 -25.27 -1.41
C ASP A 206 44.42 -25.92 -1.13
N VAL A 207 44.41 -27.23 -0.91
CA VAL A 207 43.22 -28.04 -0.58
C VAL A 207 43.33 -28.53 0.85
N LYS A 208 42.33 -28.19 1.68
CA LYS A 208 42.18 -28.71 3.05
C LYS A 208 41.25 -29.91 3.03
N GLN A 209 41.73 -31.05 3.51
CA GLN A 209 40.91 -32.23 3.77
C GLN A 209 40.52 -32.25 5.26
N ILE A 210 39.23 -32.33 5.52
CA ILE A 210 38.62 -32.17 6.84
C ILE A 210 37.70 -33.36 7.11
N THR A 211 37.63 -33.81 8.35
CA THR A 211 36.61 -34.77 8.81
C THR A 211 36.03 -34.32 10.16
N LYS A 212 34.99 -34.99 10.63
CA LYS A 212 34.40 -34.77 11.95
C LYS A 212 35.11 -35.63 12.99
N LYS A 213 35.33 -35.09 14.19
CA LYS A 213 36.04 -35.78 15.29
C LYS A 213 35.36 -37.10 15.69
N SER A 214 34.03 -37.17 15.61
CA SER A 214 33.24 -38.39 15.77
C SER A 214 33.62 -39.50 14.77
N MET A 215 33.96 -39.13 13.53
CA MET A 215 34.23 -40.04 12.41
C MET A 215 35.69 -40.53 12.36
N MET A 216 36.56 -40.05 13.24
CA MET A 216 37.97 -40.47 13.31
C MET A 216 38.18 -41.79 14.06
N ARG A 217 37.24 -42.23 14.92
CA ARG A 217 37.51 -43.25 15.95
C ARG A 217 37.29 -44.73 15.55
N ASP A 218 36.76 -45.02 14.37
CA ASP A 218 36.32 -46.39 14.02
C ASP A 218 37.34 -47.23 13.21
N SER A 219 38.60 -46.84 13.09
CA SER A 219 39.61 -47.57 12.29
C SER A 219 40.52 -48.53 13.05
N SER A 220 40.46 -48.61 14.39
CA SER A 220 41.46 -49.33 15.17
C SER A 220 40.88 -50.18 16.32
N SER A 221 40.38 -51.37 16.01
CA SER A 221 40.32 -52.46 16.98
C SER A 221 40.31 -53.83 16.29
N ALA A 222 41.49 -54.28 15.87
CA ALA A 222 41.73 -55.68 15.55
C ALA A 222 43.18 -56.05 15.92
N SER A 223 43.40 -56.57 17.14
CA SER A 223 44.43 -57.59 17.41
C SER A 223 44.49 -57.99 18.90
N ARG A 224 44.68 -59.32 19.11
CA ARG A 224 45.08 -60.09 20.32
C ARG A 224 43.95 -60.38 21.34
N GLY A 225 43.73 -61.60 21.83
CA GLY A 225 44.39 -62.90 21.66
C GLY A 225 43.99 -63.82 22.84
N THR A 226 43.45 -65.01 22.52
CA THR A 226 43.49 -66.31 23.23
C THR A 226 43.29 -66.42 24.76
N GLN A 227 42.17 -67.06 25.20
CA GLN A 227 42.12 -68.37 25.90
C GLN A 227 40.67 -68.75 26.33
N GLU A 228 40.30 -70.02 26.10
CA GLU A 228 39.11 -70.79 26.55
C GLU A 228 39.40 -71.52 27.89
N PRO A 229 38.47 -72.29 28.52
CA PRO A 229 36.99 -72.17 28.67
C PRO A 229 36.50 -72.51 30.11
N GLU A 230 35.22 -72.25 30.48
CA GLU A 230 34.33 -73.11 31.31
C GLU A 230 32.95 -72.45 31.63
N PRO A 231 31.89 -73.20 32.03
CA PRO A 231 30.59 -73.11 31.36
C PRO A 231 29.37 -72.75 32.24
N GLN A 232 28.26 -72.45 31.53
CA GLN A 232 26.84 -72.53 31.94
C GLN A 232 26.32 -71.61 33.05
N GLU A 233 25.44 -70.66 32.69
CA GLU A 233 24.00 -70.86 32.87
C GLU A 233 23.15 -69.81 32.13
N GLN A 234 21.92 -70.24 31.83
CA GLN A 234 21.01 -69.71 30.85
C GLN A 234 20.30 -68.42 31.31
N THR A 235 20.07 -67.49 30.38
CA THR A 235 18.71 -66.91 30.22
C THR A 235 18.58 -66.23 28.86
N ARG A 236 17.64 -66.74 28.06
CA ARG A 236 17.22 -66.20 26.77
C ARG A 236 16.40 -64.92 26.99
N ALA A 237 16.78 -63.84 26.33
CA ALA A 237 15.84 -62.82 25.86
C ALA A 237 16.31 -62.33 24.48
N ALA A 238 15.35 -62.27 23.56
CA ALA A 238 15.53 -62.26 22.12
C ALA A 238 16.30 -61.04 21.59
N ALA A 239 17.32 -61.32 20.78
CA ALA A 239 18.01 -60.36 19.95
C ALA A 239 17.09 -59.90 18.79
N SER A 240 16.78 -58.61 18.74
CA SER A 240 16.63 -57.89 17.47
C SER A 240 17.84 -56.98 17.34
N SER A 241 18.93 -57.53 16.81
CA SER A 241 20.11 -56.76 16.44
C SER A 241 19.76 -55.86 15.24
N ARG A 242 19.39 -54.60 15.49
CA ARG A 242 19.68 -53.54 14.53
C ARG A 242 21.20 -53.39 14.52
N ALA A 243 21.85 -54.11 13.62
CA ALA A 243 23.25 -53.88 13.29
C ALA A 243 23.41 -52.41 12.92
N SER A 244 24.09 -51.64 13.77
CA SER A 244 24.54 -50.30 13.40
C SER A 244 25.50 -50.48 12.22
N LYS A 245 25.09 -50.06 11.03
CA LYS A 245 26.03 -49.91 9.92
C LYS A 245 27.18 -49.02 10.43
N PRO A 246 28.45 -49.38 10.22
CA PRO A 246 29.57 -48.54 10.62
C PRO A 246 29.35 -47.16 9.99
N VAL A 247 29.45 -46.09 10.78
CA VAL A 247 29.37 -44.73 10.26
C VAL A 247 30.64 -44.53 9.44
N LYS A 248 30.53 -44.79 8.16
CA LYS A 248 31.63 -44.66 7.23
C LYS A 248 32.02 -43.17 7.13
N ARG A 249 33.31 -42.87 7.25
CA ARG A 249 33.83 -41.50 7.41
C ARG A 249 33.51 -40.63 6.19
N ILE A 250 32.94 -39.45 6.45
CA ILE A 250 32.77 -38.40 5.43
C ILE A 250 34.00 -37.49 5.48
N LEU A 251 34.49 -37.11 4.30
CA LEU A 251 35.59 -36.19 4.08
C LEU A 251 35.05 -34.93 3.39
N LYS A 252 35.37 -33.78 3.95
CA LYS A 252 35.08 -32.45 3.39
C LYS A 252 36.38 -31.89 2.82
N PHE A 253 36.38 -31.53 1.55
CA PHE A 253 37.50 -30.86 0.89
C PHE A 253 37.15 -29.39 0.68
N GLU A 254 38.01 -28.49 1.14
CA GLU A 254 37.87 -27.06 0.92
C GLU A 254 39.05 -26.54 0.10
N SER A 255 38.78 -25.77 -0.95
CA SER A 255 39.81 -25.11 -1.76
C SER A 255 39.38 -23.71 -2.17
N LEU A 256 40.34 -22.81 -2.40
CA LEU A 256 40.04 -21.48 -2.93
C LEU A 256 39.64 -21.56 -4.40
N ASN A 257 38.59 -20.84 -4.78
CA ASN A 257 38.16 -20.80 -6.16
C ASN A 257 39.23 -20.10 -7.04
N PRO A 258 39.73 -20.74 -8.11
CA PRO A 258 40.72 -20.13 -9.00
C PRO A 258 40.27 -18.81 -9.63
N ALA A 259 38.96 -18.64 -9.87
CA ALA A 259 38.40 -17.38 -10.35
C ALA A 259 38.49 -16.27 -9.29
N TRP A 260 38.34 -16.62 -8.02
CA TRP A 260 38.51 -15.72 -6.89
C TRP A 260 39.99 -15.28 -6.76
N LEU A 261 40.95 -16.19 -6.89
CA LEU A 261 42.38 -15.87 -6.87
C LEU A 261 42.78 -14.89 -7.99
N LYS A 262 42.27 -15.12 -9.21
CA LYS A 262 42.48 -14.20 -10.35
C LYS A 262 41.88 -12.83 -10.09
N ALA A 263 40.71 -12.75 -9.47
CA ALA A 263 40.09 -11.48 -9.09
C ALA A 263 40.94 -10.77 -8.02
N ARG A 264 41.40 -11.48 -6.99
CA ARG A 264 42.28 -10.95 -5.93
C ARG A 264 43.54 -10.31 -6.49
N ALA A 265 44.25 -10.98 -7.39
CA ALA A 265 45.50 -10.46 -7.98
C ALA A 265 45.29 -9.11 -8.70
N LYS A 266 44.14 -8.95 -9.37
CA LYS A 266 43.77 -7.69 -10.03
C LYS A 266 43.36 -6.60 -9.03
N VAL A 267 42.62 -6.96 -7.98
CA VAL A 267 42.24 -6.04 -6.91
C VAL A 267 43.48 -5.50 -6.17
N GLN A 268 44.47 -6.34 -5.92
CA GLN A 268 45.70 -5.95 -5.20
C GLN A 268 46.57 -4.95 -5.96
N THR A 269 46.54 -5.00 -7.29
CA THR A 269 47.35 -4.14 -8.16
C THR A 269 46.66 -2.82 -8.51
N PHE A 270 45.34 -2.73 -8.33
CA PHE A 270 44.55 -1.54 -8.66
C PHE A 270 44.83 -0.35 -7.72
N GLU A 271 44.89 0.85 -8.30
CA GLU A 271 45.04 2.14 -7.61
C GLU A 271 43.99 3.13 -8.11
N CYS A 272 43.60 4.08 -7.25
CA CYS A 272 42.72 5.17 -7.59
C CYS A 272 43.37 6.50 -7.16
N ASN A 273 43.24 7.53 -8.01
CA ASN A 273 43.78 8.86 -7.73
C ASN A 273 42.79 9.76 -6.94
N GLU A 274 41.54 9.30 -6.76
CA GLU A 274 40.47 10.07 -6.12
C GLU A 274 40.12 9.56 -4.72
N CYS A 275 40.54 8.33 -4.36
CA CYS A 275 40.30 7.74 -3.05
C CYS A 275 41.47 6.86 -2.58
N ASP A 276 41.64 6.77 -1.27
CA ASP A 276 42.68 5.95 -0.65
C ASP A 276 42.24 4.49 -0.48
N ILE A 277 41.94 3.81 -1.58
CA ILE A 277 41.63 2.37 -1.56
C ILE A 277 42.77 1.51 -0.97
N LYS A 278 44.00 2.07 -0.92
CA LYS A 278 45.18 1.42 -0.35
C LYS A 278 45.50 1.78 1.11
N SER A 279 44.77 2.69 1.77
CA SER A 279 45.07 3.06 3.16
C SER A 279 44.91 1.89 4.15
N ALA A 280 45.79 1.84 5.15
CA ALA A 280 45.83 0.80 6.18
C ALA A 280 44.56 0.71 7.07
N ASN A 281 43.66 1.69 6.99
CA ASN A 281 42.38 1.74 7.72
C ASN A 281 41.21 1.07 6.98
N ILE A 282 41.44 0.55 5.77
CA ILE A 282 40.50 -0.37 5.13
C ILE A 282 40.96 -1.77 5.53
N PRO A 283 40.22 -2.51 6.39
CA PRO A 283 40.59 -3.86 6.77
C PRO A 283 40.66 -4.69 5.50
N ARG A 284 41.89 -4.84 5.00
CA ARG A 284 42.22 -5.78 3.95
C ARG A 284 42.04 -7.13 4.62
N TRP A 285 40.92 -7.76 4.31
CA TRP A 285 40.70 -9.19 4.58
C TRP A 285 40.43 -9.48 6.08
N PRO A 286 39.25 -9.98 6.48
CA PRO A 286 39.30 -11.07 7.43
C PRO A 286 39.98 -12.20 6.65
N VAL A 287 41.21 -12.50 7.06
CA VAL A 287 41.93 -13.69 6.68
C VAL A 287 40.96 -14.87 6.70
N LEU A 288 40.62 -15.42 5.52
CA LEU A 288 39.96 -16.73 5.43
C LEU A 288 40.81 -17.84 6.07
N ASP A 289 42.07 -17.56 6.42
CA ASP A 289 42.92 -18.41 7.27
C ASP A 289 42.67 -18.25 8.79
N ALA A 290 41.83 -17.29 9.22
CA ALA A 290 41.52 -17.03 10.64
C ALA A 290 40.30 -17.81 11.16
N VAL A 291 39.90 -18.88 10.48
CA VAL A 291 39.09 -19.96 11.09
C VAL A 291 39.98 -21.14 11.50
N SER A 292 41.32 -20.99 11.48
CA SER A 292 42.22 -22.12 11.75
C SER A 292 43.44 -21.83 12.64
N SER A 293 43.50 -20.74 13.40
CA SER A 293 44.69 -20.51 14.25
C SER A 293 44.56 -19.64 15.51
N ASP A 294 43.36 -19.41 16.07
CA ASP A 294 43.30 -18.93 17.46
C ASP A 294 43.30 -20.14 18.42
N ARG A 295 44.49 -20.72 18.61
CA ARG A 295 44.76 -21.61 19.76
C ARG A 295 44.98 -20.72 20.98
N GLY A 296 43.90 -20.24 21.55
CA GLY A 296 43.86 -19.93 22.97
C GLY A 296 44.11 -21.21 23.74
N THR A 297 45.21 -21.23 24.49
CA THR A 297 45.50 -22.24 25.51
C THR A 297 44.28 -22.37 26.44
N PRO A 298 43.82 -23.57 26.84
CA PRO A 298 42.74 -23.69 27.80
C PRO A 298 43.28 -23.33 29.19
N ALA A 299 43.34 -22.03 29.49
CA ALA A 299 43.33 -21.58 30.85
C ALA A 299 41.92 -21.86 31.37
N GLY A 300 41.84 -22.82 32.29
CA GLY A 300 40.58 -23.17 32.93
C GLY A 300 40.04 -21.97 33.69
N GLU A 301 38.93 -21.42 33.22
CA GLU A 301 37.86 -20.91 34.06
C GLU A 301 36.63 -20.67 33.18
N LYS A 302 35.49 -21.20 33.63
CA LYS A 302 34.20 -21.08 32.97
C LYS A 302 33.66 -19.66 33.17
N ASP A 303 34.10 -18.70 32.38
CA ASP A 303 33.36 -17.45 32.22
C ASP A 303 32.77 -17.38 30.82
N SER A 304 31.46 -17.63 30.76
CA SER A 304 30.67 -17.23 29.59
C SER A 304 30.86 -15.72 29.41
N PRO A 305 31.12 -15.21 28.20
CA PRO A 305 31.28 -13.78 27.97
C PRO A 305 30.14 -12.98 28.64
N ALA A 306 30.43 -11.81 29.22
CA ALA A 306 29.47 -11.05 30.03
C ALA A 306 28.12 -10.73 29.32
N TYR A 307 28.05 -10.82 27.99
CA TYR A 307 26.82 -10.68 27.21
C TYR A 307 25.95 -11.95 27.17
N MET A 308 26.50 -13.11 27.53
CA MET A 308 25.80 -14.39 27.68
C MET A 308 25.30 -14.61 29.12
N THR A 309 25.75 -13.79 30.08
CA THR A 309 25.16 -13.69 31.41
C THR A 309 23.98 -12.71 31.32
N PRO A 310 22.71 -13.16 31.50
CA PRO A 310 21.58 -12.24 31.48
C PRO A 310 21.78 -11.21 32.60
N ALA A 311 21.88 -9.93 32.23
CA ALA A 311 21.99 -8.87 33.22
C ALA A 311 20.78 -8.97 34.18
N ALA A 312 21.05 -9.07 35.49
CA ALA A 312 20.01 -9.20 36.52
C ALA A 312 18.98 -8.05 36.48
N THR A 313 19.36 -6.92 35.88
CA THR A 313 18.50 -5.76 35.67
C THR A 313 18.62 -5.20 34.25
N ASN A 314 17.48 -4.98 33.61
CA ASN A 314 17.42 -4.32 32.31
C ASN A 314 17.75 -2.82 32.47
N GLN A 315 18.94 -2.40 32.06
CA GLN A 315 19.36 -0.99 32.16
C GLN A 315 18.54 -0.05 31.26
N LEU A 316 17.96 -0.56 30.14
CA LEU A 316 17.07 0.24 29.29
C LEU A 316 15.78 0.62 30.02
N ALA A 317 15.32 -0.19 30.98
CA ALA A 317 14.15 0.12 31.80
C ALA A 317 14.36 1.32 32.75
N ARG A 318 15.62 1.78 32.92
CA ARG A 318 15.94 2.96 33.72
C ARG A 318 15.92 4.26 32.91
N LEU A 319 15.90 4.17 31.57
CA LEU A 319 15.85 5.35 30.71
C LEU A 319 14.45 5.97 30.74
N LYS A 320 14.40 7.29 30.96
CA LYS A 320 13.16 8.07 30.79
C LYS A 320 12.74 8.07 29.32
N MET A 321 11.43 8.23 29.08
CA MET A 321 10.87 8.24 27.71
C MET A 321 11.50 9.31 26.81
N ASP A 322 11.87 10.47 27.36
CA ASP A 322 12.50 11.55 26.59
C ASP A 322 13.89 11.15 26.07
N LEU A 323 14.67 10.40 26.86
CA LEU A 323 15.97 9.88 26.43
C LEU A 323 15.82 8.79 25.37
N LEU A 324 14.76 7.96 25.47
CA LEU A 324 14.44 7.00 24.43
C LEU A 324 14.05 7.69 23.12
N HIS A 325 13.36 8.84 23.18
CA HIS A 325 13.04 9.62 21.98
C HIS A 325 14.31 10.09 21.26
N VAL A 326 15.25 10.72 21.99
CA VAL A 326 16.53 11.17 21.45
C VAL A 326 17.35 10.00 20.90
N LEU A 327 17.38 8.86 21.62
CA LEU A 327 18.05 7.65 21.15
C LEU A 327 17.48 7.20 19.79
N CYS A 328 16.15 7.24 19.64
CA CYS A 328 15.50 6.87 18.40
C CYS A 328 15.95 7.73 17.23
N GLU A 329 16.22 9.03 17.44
CA GLU A 329 16.69 9.97 16.38
C GLU A 329 18.03 9.58 15.77
N HIS A 330 18.89 8.87 16.51
CA HIS A 330 20.23 8.48 16.07
C HIS A 330 20.32 7.04 15.56
N MET A 331 19.26 6.23 15.69
CA MET A 331 19.28 4.84 15.22
C MET A 331 18.71 4.68 13.81
N PRO A 332 19.27 3.78 12.98
CA PRO A 332 18.66 3.34 11.73
C PRO A 332 17.27 2.72 11.96
N ASP A 333 16.41 2.77 10.94
CA ASP A 333 15.07 2.18 11.01
C ASP A 333 15.12 0.66 11.25
N GLU A 334 16.13 -0.04 10.69
CA GLU A 334 16.34 -1.47 10.90
C GLU A 334 16.70 -1.79 12.37
N SER A 335 17.56 -0.97 12.98
CA SER A 335 17.94 -1.10 14.39
C SER A 335 16.78 -0.79 15.33
N LEU A 336 15.96 0.21 14.98
CA LEU A 336 14.73 0.52 15.71
C LEU A 336 13.73 -0.62 15.68
N HIS A 337 13.58 -1.28 14.53
CA HIS A 337 12.73 -2.45 14.41
C HIS A 337 13.23 -3.60 15.28
N ALA A 338 14.53 -3.95 15.17
CA ALA A 338 15.14 -5.00 15.98
C ALA A 338 15.03 -4.71 17.49
N LEU A 339 15.26 -3.46 17.89
CA LEU A 339 15.11 -3.02 19.28
C LEU A 339 13.67 -3.05 19.75
N GLY A 340 12.70 -2.73 18.88
CA GLY A 340 11.28 -2.90 19.18
C GLY A 340 10.88 -4.36 19.41
N VAL A 341 11.44 -5.29 18.63
CA VAL A 341 11.25 -6.73 18.84
C VAL A 341 11.87 -7.18 20.16
N ALA A 342 13.08 -6.71 20.48
CA ALA A 342 13.80 -7.08 21.69
C ALA A 342 13.25 -6.42 22.97
N TYR A 343 12.68 -5.22 22.89
CA TYR A 343 12.26 -4.41 24.03
C TYR A 343 10.89 -3.76 23.82
N SER A 344 9.87 -4.40 24.37
CA SER A 344 8.45 -4.03 24.23
C SER A 344 8.13 -2.56 24.56
N PRO A 345 8.70 -1.91 25.60
CA PRO A 345 8.42 -0.50 25.87
C PRO A 345 8.82 0.45 24.73
N ILE A 346 9.93 0.19 24.03
CA ILE A 346 10.30 0.95 22.83
C ILE A 346 9.32 0.68 21.70
N ALA A 347 8.87 -0.57 21.51
CA ALA A 347 7.86 -0.88 20.51
C ALA A 347 6.55 -0.10 20.74
N HIS A 348 6.13 0.02 22.00
CA HIS A 348 4.97 0.83 22.38
C HIS A 348 5.21 2.32 22.14
N PHE A 349 6.40 2.82 22.48
CA PHE A 349 6.79 4.20 22.22
C PHE A 349 6.76 4.54 20.73
N LEU A 350 7.39 3.71 19.88
CA LEU A 350 7.43 3.89 18.43
C LEU A 350 6.03 3.88 17.81
N ARG A 351 5.14 2.97 18.27
CA ARG A 351 3.73 2.92 17.83
C ARG A 351 2.93 4.14 18.30
N ARG A 352 3.12 4.57 19.54
CA ARG A 352 2.37 5.70 20.12
C ARG A 352 2.76 7.04 19.50
N THR A 353 4.02 7.20 19.15
CA THR A 353 4.57 8.43 18.55
C THR A 353 4.57 8.40 17.02
N ASN A 354 4.21 7.27 16.39
CA ASN A 354 4.32 7.04 14.95
C ASN A 354 5.69 7.42 14.39
N PHE A 355 6.76 7.19 15.17
CA PHE A 355 8.09 7.73 14.89
C PHE A 355 8.66 7.30 13.53
N LEU A 356 8.53 6.02 13.18
CA LEU A 356 8.99 5.50 11.88
C LEU A 356 8.21 6.16 10.73
N ARG A 357 6.89 6.33 10.89
CA ARG A 357 6.06 7.01 9.88
C ARG A 357 6.47 8.47 9.73
N LYS A 358 6.71 9.17 10.86
CA LYS A 358 7.20 10.55 10.86
C LYS A 358 8.47 10.68 10.01
N ARG A 359 9.46 9.81 10.22
CA ARG A 359 10.71 9.78 9.43
C ARG A 359 10.51 9.57 7.92
N GLN A 360 9.44 8.87 7.53
CA GLN A 360 9.11 8.55 6.14
C GLN A 360 8.34 9.66 5.42
N VAL A 361 7.92 10.73 6.11
CA VAL A 361 7.23 11.88 5.49
C VAL A 361 8.26 12.75 4.74
N ARG A 362 8.67 12.29 3.57
CA ARG A 362 9.67 12.93 2.72
C ARG A 362 9.21 13.02 1.28
N CYS A 363 9.76 13.99 0.56
CA CYS A 363 9.61 14.06 -0.88
C CYS A 363 10.33 12.89 -1.53
N PHE A 364 9.64 12.03 -2.29
CA PHE A 364 10.29 10.88 -2.94
C PHE A 364 11.41 11.32 -3.90
N TYR A 365 11.27 12.47 -4.57
CA TYR A 365 12.26 12.96 -5.52
C TYR A 365 13.43 13.70 -4.85
N LEU A 366 13.16 14.59 -3.89
CA LEU A 366 14.21 15.41 -3.25
C LEU A 366 14.74 14.82 -1.93
N ALA A 367 14.13 13.76 -1.42
CA ALA A 367 14.37 13.20 -0.07
C ALA A 367 14.27 14.23 1.07
N THR A 368 13.67 15.40 0.81
CA THR A 368 13.49 16.48 1.79
C THR A 368 12.38 16.09 2.76
N HIS A 369 12.64 16.22 4.06
CA HIS A 369 11.64 16.00 5.09
C HIS A 369 10.85 17.29 5.31
N TYR A 370 9.56 17.15 5.63
CA TYR A 370 8.67 18.30 5.77
C TYR A 370 9.06 19.24 6.93
N GLU A 371 9.71 18.70 7.98
CA GLU A 371 10.22 19.48 9.12
C GLU A 371 11.68 19.95 8.99
N ASP A 372 12.44 19.64 7.90
CA ASP A 372 13.82 20.20 7.86
C ASP A 372 13.74 21.74 7.90
N PRO A 373 14.70 22.45 8.53
CA PRO A 373 14.65 23.90 8.64
C PRO A 373 14.44 24.57 7.28
N PRO A 374 13.55 25.59 7.20
CA PRO A 374 13.28 26.29 5.96
C PRO A 374 14.52 27.03 5.49
N ASN A 375 14.70 27.11 4.18
CA ASN A 375 15.71 27.99 3.62
C ASN A 375 15.25 29.45 3.83
N GLN A 376 15.95 30.21 4.67
CA GLN A 376 15.60 31.60 5.08
C GLN A 376 15.40 32.59 3.91
N LYS A 377 15.60 32.16 2.66
CA LYS A 377 15.52 32.99 1.45
C LYS A 377 14.12 33.06 0.82
N VAL A 378 13.19 32.13 1.09
CA VAL A 378 11.86 32.09 0.44
C VAL A 378 10.79 31.58 1.42
N ASP A 379 9.71 32.34 1.63
CA ASP A 379 8.58 31.96 2.49
C ASP A 379 7.24 32.06 1.72
N PRO A 380 6.42 30.99 1.63
CA PRO A 380 6.70 29.62 2.10
C PRO A 380 7.74 28.90 1.23
N ASP A 381 8.59 28.09 1.85
CA ASP A 381 9.61 27.29 1.17
C ASP A 381 8.94 26.15 0.36
N PRO A 382 9.04 26.13 -0.99
CA PRO A 382 8.39 25.12 -1.83
C PRO A 382 8.93 23.70 -1.61
N THR A 383 10.09 23.54 -0.97
CA THR A 383 10.61 22.22 -0.58
C THR A 383 9.88 21.63 0.63
N LYS A 384 9.15 22.46 1.38
CA LYS A 384 8.35 22.11 2.57
C LYS A 384 6.88 21.91 2.26
N ILE A 385 6.41 22.44 1.15
CA ILE A 385 5.03 22.23 0.68
C ILE A 385 4.94 20.81 0.13
N MET A 386 4.47 19.90 0.98
CA MET A 386 4.26 18.49 0.66
C MET A 386 2.86 18.27 0.12
N GLY A 387 2.74 17.37 -0.85
CA GLY A 387 1.49 17.08 -1.51
C GLY A 387 1.61 15.86 -2.41
N MET A 388 0.76 15.84 -3.44
CA MET A 388 0.66 14.74 -4.38
C MET A 388 0.56 15.22 -5.83
N GLY A 389 0.99 14.37 -6.76
CA GLY A 389 0.71 14.51 -8.18
C GLY A 389 -0.72 14.05 -8.49
N VAL A 390 -1.45 14.86 -9.24
CA VAL A 390 -2.83 14.60 -9.64
C VAL A 390 -2.89 14.49 -11.17
N ALA A 391 -3.47 13.38 -11.64
CA ALA A 391 -3.77 13.17 -13.05
C ALA A 391 -5.25 13.51 -13.30
N LEU A 392 -5.51 14.12 -14.45
CA LEU A 392 -6.86 14.39 -14.96
C LEU A 392 -6.97 13.71 -16.32
N ASP A 393 -7.75 12.64 -16.42
CA ASP A 393 -8.08 12.03 -17.70
C ASP A 393 -9.09 12.94 -18.41
N ARG A 394 -8.64 13.70 -19.40
CA ARG A 394 -9.49 14.63 -20.17
C ARG A 394 -10.61 13.95 -20.94
N ARG A 395 -10.53 12.64 -21.20
CA ARG A 395 -11.59 11.89 -21.91
C ARG A 395 -12.74 11.52 -20.99
N THR A 396 -12.42 11.06 -19.78
CA THR A 396 -13.43 10.64 -18.79
C THR A 396 -13.74 11.73 -17.76
N ASN A 397 -12.97 12.82 -17.78
CA ASN A 397 -12.95 13.88 -16.79
C ASN A 397 -12.71 13.38 -15.36
N ARG A 398 -11.98 12.28 -15.17
CA ARG A 398 -11.74 11.67 -13.86
C ARG A 398 -10.37 12.04 -13.30
N LEU A 399 -10.34 12.32 -12.00
CA LEU A 399 -9.13 12.57 -11.23
C LEU A 399 -8.58 11.28 -10.66
N SER A 400 -7.25 11.13 -10.69
CA SER A 400 -6.56 10.01 -10.05
C SER A 400 -5.24 10.46 -9.42
N CYS A 401 -4.75 9.69 -8.46
CA CYS A 401 -3.45 9.92 -7.81
C CYS A 401 -2.72 8.61 -7.57
N ASP A 402 -1.61 8.42 -8.28
CA ASP A 402 -0.72 7.28 -8.06
C ASP A 402 0.44 7.61 -7.12
N THR A 403 0.70 8.90 -6.88
CA THR A 403 1.86 9.35 -6.08
C THR A 403 1.71 9.11 -4.59
N ILE A 404 0.51 9.21 -3.98
CA ILE A 404 0.39 9.12 -2.50
C ILE A 404 0.97 7.82 -1.95
N ILE A 405 0.66 6.70 -2.62
CA ILE A 405 1.12 5.36 -2.21
C ILE A 405 2.62 5.19 -2.47
N ASP A 406 3.12 5.90 -3.48
CA ASP A 406 4.53 5.94 -3.86
C ASP A 406 5.34 6.83 -2.89
N GLY A 407 4.68 7.73 -2.16
CA GLY A 407 5.30 8.70 -1.26
C GLY A 407 5.03 10.14 -1.67
N PHE A 408 5.24 11.08 -0.75
CA PHE A 408 4.87 12.47 -0.98
C PHE A 408 5.74 13.14 -2.04
N LEU A 409 5.18 14.15 -2.72
CA LEU A 409 5.87 15.03 -3.64
C LEU A 409 5.97 16.43 -3.02
N SER A 410 7.08 17.14 -3.20
CA SER A 410 7.17 18.55 -2.81
C SER A 410 6.84 19.46 -3.99
N GLU A 411 6.35 20.67 -3.73
CA GLU A 411 6.09 21.67 -4.77
C GLU A 411 7.37 22.00 -5.54
N ALA A 412 8.53 22.07 -4.87
CA ALA A 412 9.82 22.30 -5.52
C ALA A 412 10.17 21.19 -6.52
N ALA A 413 9.93 19.93 -6.17
CA ALA A 413 10.14 18.83 -7.12
C ALA A 413 9.20 18.94 -8.33
N PHE A 414 7.95 19.33 -8.11
CA PHE A 414 6.99 19.51 -9.19
C PHE A 414 7.34 20.70 -10.10
N LEU A 415 7.54 21.89 -9.54
CA LEU A 415 7.74 23.13 -10.31
C LEU A 415 9.18 23.31 -10.79
N ASN A 416 10.17 23.16 -9.90
CA ASN A 416 11.56 23.45 -10.21
C ASN A 416 12.28 22.28 -10.88
N CYS A 417 11.97 21.04 -10.50
CA CYS A 417 12.57 19.85 -11.10
C CYS A 417 11.73 19.24 -12.24
N GLY A 418 10.50 19.74 -12.48
CA GLY A 418 9.66 19.27 -13.58
C GLY A 418 9.14 17.84 -13.42
N VAL A 419 9.02 17.33 -12.18
CA VAL A 419 8.56 15.95 -11.93
C VAL A 419 7.09 15.81 -12.33
N ARG A 420 6.80 14.91 -13.28
CA ARG A 420 5.45 14.62 -13.81
C ARG A 420 5.10 13.14 -13.83
N ARG A 421 5.91 12.30 -13.19
CA ARG A 421 5.77 10.85 -13.20
C ARG A 421 6.00 10.27 -11.82
N SER A 422 5.13 9.36 -11.39
CA SER A 422 5.20 8.70 -10.07
C SER A 422 6.29 7.61 -10.04
N ILE A 423 6.52 6.99 -8.88
CA ILE A 423 7.46 5.87 -8.75
C ILE A 423 7.01 4.69 -9.62
N ARG A 424 5.71 4.38 -9.59
CA ARG A 424 5.05 3.38 -10.43
C ARG A 424 4.79 3.85 -11.87
N LYS A 425 5.52 4.88 -12.32
CA LYS A 425 5.54 5.34 -13.72
C LYS A 425 4.22 5.87 -14.27
N ALA A 426 3.29 6.23 -13.40
CA ALA A 426 2.06 6.91 -13.79
C ALA A 426 2.33 8.40 -14.02
N ASP A 427 1.83 8.93 -15.14
CA ASP A 427 1.98 10.34 -15.48
C ASP A 427 0.90 11.18 -14.78
N PHE A 428 1.26 12.39 -14.35
CA PHE A 428 0.36 13.34 -13.71
C PHE A 428 0.71 14.77 -14.13
N SER A 429 -0.28 15.66 -14.15
CA SER A 429 -0.14 17.02 -14.70
C SER A 429 -0.27 18.13 -13.66
N PHE A 430 -0.86 17.83 -12.50
CA PHE A 430 -1.16 18.81 -11.47
C PHE A 430 -0.50 18.43 -10.15
N PHE A 431 -0.38 19.41 -9.26
CA PHE A 431 0.08 19.24 -7.89
C PHE A 431 -1.00 19.72 -6.93
N LEU A 432 -1.26 18.92 -5.89
CA LEU A 432 -2.17 19.28 -4.81
C LEU A 432 -1.44 19.18 -3.47
N PRO A 433 -1.24 20.30 -2.75
CA PRO A 433 -0.76 20.28 -1.36
C PRO A 433 -1.69 19.46 -0.46
N LEU A 434 -1.13 18.71 0.49
CA LEU A 434 -1.87 17.89 1.44
C LEU A 434 -1.60 18.36 2.87
N ALA A 435 -2.63 18.34 3.72
CA ALA A 435 -2.49 18.64 5.14
C ALA A 435 -1.83 17.46 5.85
N LEU A 436 -0.52 17.54 6.12
CA LEU A 436 0.14 16.49 6.91
C LEU A 436 -0.25 16.57 8.39
N ASN A 437 -0.33 17.78 8.92
CA ASN A 437 -0.84 18.09 10.24
C ASN A 437 -1.34 19.53 10.23
N TYR A 438 -1.97 19.99 11.31
CA TYR A 438 -2.55 21.33 11.33
C TYR A 438 -1.52 22.46 11.15
N ASP A 439 -0.30 22.31 11.65
CA ASP A 439 0.75 23.32 11.50
C ASP A 439 1.27 23.41 10.05
N HIS A 440 1.45 22.26 9.41
CA HIS A 440 1.79 22.18 7.99
C HIS A 440 0.65 22.72 7.11
N PHE A 441 -0.60 22.42 7.45
CA PHE A 441 -1.78 22.96 6.74
C PHE A 441 -1.79 24.49 6.70
N LYS A 442 -1.48 25.16 7.81
CA LYS A 442 -1.40 26.63 7.87
C LYS A 442 -0.38 27.20 6.89
N GLN A 443 0.76 26.52 6.73
CA GLN A 443 1.83 26.94 5.82
C GLN A 443 1.43 26.79 4.35
N ILE A 444 0.73 25.72 4.00
CA ILE A 444 0.37 25.43 2.60
C ILE A 444 -0.91 26.11 2.12
N LYS A 445 -1.76 26.62 3.04
CA LYS A 445 -3.09 27.16 2.74
C LYS A 445 -3.13 28.15 1.56
N PRO A 446 -2.23 29.16 1.45
CA PRO A 446 -2.28 30.09 0.32
C PRO A 446 -2.10 29.37 -1.03
N ARG A 447 -1.14 28.44 -1.10
CA ARG A 447 -0.83 27.66 -2.31
C ARG A 447 -1.89 26.61 -2.61
N LEU A 448 -2.54 26.06 -1.59
CA LEU A 448 -3.62 25.09 -1.74
C LEU A 448 -4.78 25.64 -2.58
N PHE A 449 -5.28 26.84 -2.25
CA PHE A 449 -6.40 27.43 -2.99
C PHE A 449 -6.04 27.77 -4.43
N ASP A 450 -4.81 28.19 -4.72
CA ASP A 450 -4.34 28.40 -6.10
C ASP A 450 -4.38 27.10 -6.91
N CYS A 451 -3.92 25.99 -6.32
CA CYS A 451 -3.98 24.67 -6.93
C CYS A 451 -5.42 24.19 -7.15
N LEU A 452 -6.30 24.36 -6.15
CA LEU A 452 -7.71 23.99 -6.26
C LEU A 452 -8.46 24.80 -7.32
N LYS A 453 -8.24 26.12 -7.39
CA LYS A 453 -8.84 26.98 -8.42
C LYS A 453 -8.37 26.58 -9.83
N THR A 454 -7.08 26.25 -9.97
CA THR A 454 -6.52 25.78 -11.25
C THR A 454 -7.13 24.45 -11.69
N LEU A 455 -7.21 23.47 -10.78
CA LEU A 455 -7.87 22.19 -11.04
C LEU A 455 -9.36 22.37 -11.36
N SER A 456 -10.06 23.22 -10.61
CA SER A 456 -11.47 23.53 -10.83
C SER A 456 -11.68 24.09 -12.24
N ALA A 457 -10.85 25.04 -12.66
CA ALA A 457 -10.95 25.62 -14.00
C ALA A 457 -10.75 24.56 -15.10
N GLU A 458 -9.75 23.69 -14.96
CA GLU A 458 -9.48 22.62 -15.95
C GLU A 458 -10.63 21.60 -16.04
N ILE A 459 -11.26 21.26 -14.91
CA ILE A 459 -12.43 20.37 -14.87
C ILE A 459 -13.66 21.04 -15.49
N SER A 460 -13.83 22.35 -15.31
CA SER A 460 -14.94 23.11 -15.90
C SER A 460 -14.82 23.27 -17.42
N LEU A 461 -13.61 23.19 -18.00
CA LEU A 461 -13.42 23.24 -19.46
C LEU A 461 -14.01 22.02 -20.17
N THR A 462 -14.06 20.86 -19.51
CA THR A 462 -14.56 19.60 -20.04
C THR A 462 -16.02 19.34 -19.68
N GLU A 463 -16.52 19.91 -18.57
CA GLU A 463 -17.91 19.82 -18.11
C GLU A 463 -18.47 21.21 -17.74
N PRO A 464 -18.94 22.01 -18.72
CA PRO A 464 -19.50 23.34 -18.44
C PRO A 464 -20.81 23.28 -17.63
N ASP A 465 -21.52 22.16 -17.65
CA ASP A 465 -22.80 21.97 -16.93
C ASP A 465 -22.61 21.58 -15.45
N ARG A 466 -21.37 21.35 -14.99
CA ARG A 466 -21.04 21.00 -13.60
C ARG A 466 -20.94 22.24 -12.72
N VAL A 467 -22.00 23.03 -12.68
CA VAL A 467 -22.13 24.18 -11.77
C VAL A 467 -23.08 23.79 -10.66
N TYR A 468 -22.57 23.62 -9.44
CA TYR A 468 -23.45 23.58 -8.27
C TYR A 468 -24.18 24.92 -8.20
N PRO A 469 -25.51 24.94 -8.04
CA PRO A 469 -26.21 26.20 -7.87
C PRO A 469 -25.55 26.96 -6.71
N PRO A 470 -25.20 28.24 -6.89
CA PRO A 470 -24.51 29.01 -5.85
C PRO A 470 -25.30 28.89 -4.56
N THR A 471 -24.62 28.53 -3.47
CA THR A 471 -25.26 28.37 -2.18
C THR A 471 -25.94 29.70 -1.86
N ARG A 472 -27.28 29.74 -1.94
CA ARG A 472 -28.03 30.97 -1.63
C ARG A 472 -27.84 31.24 -0.15
N HIS A 473 -26.83 32.03 0.19
CA HIS A 473 -26.64 32.59 1.52
C HIS A 473 -27.90 33.41 1.83
N GLY A 474 -28.72 32.92 2.75
CA GLY A 474 -30.08 33.40 2.93
C GLY A 474 -30.17 34.86 3.37
N VAL A 475 -31.05 35.61 2.71
CA VAL A 475 -32.15 36.39 3.30
C VAL A 475 -33.31 36.33 2.29
N GLU A 476 -34.53 36.18 2.79
CA GLU A 476 -35.78 36.06 2.03
C GLU A 476 -35.99 37.16 0.99
N SER A 477 -36.53 36.81 -0.19
CA SER A 477 -37.68 37.50 -0.80
C SER A 477 -38.15 36.78 -2.08
N SER A 478 -39.47 36.76 -2.22
CA SER A 478 -40.36 36.22 -3.25
C SER A 478 -39.82 35.88 -4.65
N ALA A 479 -40.29 34.72 -5.13
CA ALA A 479 -40.73 34.42 -6.49
C ALA A 479 -40.34 35.39 -7.63
N ALA A 480 -39.50 34.93 -8.54
CA ALA A 480 -39.50 35.42 -9.92
C ALA A 480 -39.20 34.27 -10.89
N ARG A 481 -40.03 34.21 -11.93
CA ARG A 481 -40.21 33.13 -12.88
C ARG A 481 -38.98 32.92 -13.76
N SER A 482 -38.78 31.65 -14.09
CA SER A 482 -38.07 31.17 -15.27
C SER A 482 -38.51 31.92 -16.53
N THR A 483 -37.56 32.57 -17.20
CA THR A 483 -37.64 32.85 -18.63
C THR A 483 -36.36 32.36 -19.29
N ARG A 484 -36.54 31.26 -20.00
CA ARG A 484 -35.62 30.63 -20.95
C ARG A 484 -35.19 31.65 -22.00
N ALA A 485 -33.88 31.86 -22.17
CA ALA A 485 -33.34 32.61 -23.31
C ALA A 485 -32.40 31.70 -24.12
N THR A 486 -32.79 31.54 -25.37
CA THR A 486 -32.18 30.76 -26.44
C THR A 486 -31.00 31.50 -27.09
N THR A 487 -30.02 30.71 -27.56
CA THR A 487 -29.12 30.93 -28.72
C THR A 487 -28.14 32.11 -28.71
N ALA A 488 -26.83 31.81 -28.82
CA ALA A 488 -26.06 31.98 -30.08
C ALA A 488 -24.60 31.52 -29.92
N ARG A 489 -24.14 30.70 -30.88
CA ARG A 489 -22.73 30.42 -31.17
C ARG A 489 -22.12 31.63 -31.87
N HIS A 490 -20.93 32.07 -31.45
CA HIS A 490 -19.88 32.57 -32.36
C HIS A 490 -18.52 32.47 -31.67
N GLY A 491 -17.53 31.96 -32.40
CA GLY A 491 -16.15 31.83 -31.93
C GLY A 491 -15.33 33.09 -32.18
N SER A 492 -14.27 33.25 -31.38
CA SER A 492 -13.03 33.88 -31.80
C SER A 492 -11.91 33.45 -30.86
N ALA A 493 -10.78 33.08 -31.46
CA ALA A 493 -9.52 32.87 -30.78
C ALA A 493 -8.86 34.21 -30.41
N SER A 494 -7.91 34.13 -29.47
CA SER A 494 -6.72 34.98 -29.30
C SER A 494 -6.67 35.96 -28.12
N SER A 495 -5.47 35.94 -27.53
CA SER A 495 -4.73 36.97 -26.81
C SER A 495 -4.88 37.06 -25.30
N TYR A 496 -3.83 36.54 -24.64
CA TYR A 496 -3.39 36.95 -23.31
C TYR A 496 -3.05 38.45 -23.31
N SER A 497 -3.75 39.24 -22.51
CA SER A 497 -3.32 40.58 -22.12
C SER A 497 -3.30 40.71 -20.60
N ARG A 498 -2.11 41.01 -20.09
CA ARG A 498 -1.81 41.36 -18.69
C ARG A 498 -2.58 42.61 -18.26
N GLY A 499 -2.97 42.61 -16.98
CA GLY A 499 -2.95 43.81 -16.14
C GLY A 499 -4.30 44.53 -15.99
N SER A 500 -4.99 44.25 -14.89
CA SER A 500 -5.83 45.23 -14.18
C SER A 500 -6.00 44.75 -12.74
N THR A 501 -5.44 45.49 -11.80
CA THR A 501 -5.54 45.28 -10.35
C THR A 501 -6.99 45.44 -9.87
N PRO A 502 -7.58 44.49 -9.12
CA PRO A 502 -8.84 44.71 -8.44
C PRO A 502 -8.63 45.36 -7.06
N VAL A 503 -9.47 46.35 -6.80
CA VAL A 503 -9.67 47.07 -5.53
C VAL A 503 -10.01 46.09 -4.38
N PRO A 504 -9.52 46.29 -3.15
CA PRO A 504 -9.75 45.36 -2.04
C PRO A 504 -11.14 45.57 -1.41
N GLY A 505 -11.99 44.55 -1.54
CA GLY A 505 -13.30 44.49 -0.89
C GLY A 505 -14.18 43.43 -1.56
N SER A 506 -13.96 42.15 -1.29
CA SER A 506 -14.58 41.07 -2.07
C SER A 506 -15.34 40.05 -1.21
N THR A 507 -16.67 40.18 -1.18
CA THR A 507 -17.57 39.05 -0.94
C THR A 507 -17.42 37.95 -2.00
N GLY A 508 -16.88 38.26 -3.19
CA GLY A 508 -16.64 37.31 -4.28
C GLY A 508 -15.43 36.36 -4.11
N SER A 509 -14.44 36.69 -3.27
CA SER A 509 -13.26 35.81 -3.06
C SER A 509 -13.61 34.57 -2.24
N THR A 510 -14.45 34.73 -1.21
CA THR A 510 -14.85 33.64 -0.31
C THR A 510 -15.71 32.61 -1.01
N THR A 511 -16.62 33.03 -1.92
CA THR A 511 -17.44 32.11 -2.71
C THR A 511 -16.58 31.28 -3.66
N ALA A 512 -15.64 31.90 -4.38
CA ALA A 512 -14.72 31.18 -5.28
C ALA A 512 -13.84 30.16 -4.55
N GLU A 513 -13.44 30.44 -3.31
CA GLU A 513 -12.72 29.48 -2.45
C GLU A 513 -13.60 28.29 -2.07
N ILE A 514 -14.83 28.55 -1.62
CA ILE A 514 -15.81 27.50 -1.28
C ILE A 514 -16.09 26.62 -2.51
N ASP A 515 -16.26 27.22 -3.69
CA ASP A 515 -16.53 26.49 -4.91
C ASP A 515 -15.35 25.60 -5.33
N SER A 516 -14.11 26.09 -5.16
CA SER A 516 -12.90 25.33 -5.48
C SER A 516 -12.72 24.07 -4.62
N VAL A 517 -13.31 24.02 -3.42
CA VAL A 517 -13.30 22.82 -2.55
C VAL A 517 -14.11 21.67 -3.16
N ASN A 518 -15.09 21.95 -4.03
CA ASN A 518 -15.86 20.90 -4.70
C ASN A 518 -15.01 19.96 -5.56
N VAL A 519 -13.82 20.40 -5.99
CA VAL A 519 -12.84 19.55 -6.66
C VAL A 519 -12.42 18.38 -5.76
N ILE A 520 -12.28 18.58 -4.45
CA ILE A 520 -11.89 17.52 -3.52
C ILE A 520 -13.02 16.50 -3.37
N PHE A 521 -14.29 16.95 -3.30
CA PHE A 521 -15.44 16.04 -3.29
C PHE A 521 -15.51 15.19 -4.57
N LYS A 522 -15.28 15.82 -5.73
CA LYS A 522 -15.12 15.10 -7.00
C LYS A 522 -14.06 14.01 -6.89
N PHE A 523 -12.89 14.40 -6.39
CA PHE A 523 -11.73 13.53 -6.36
C PHE A 523 -11.98 12.31 -5.48
N LEU A 524 -12.50 12.53 -4.27
CA LEU A 524 -12.89 11.44 -3.38
C LEU A 524 -13.93 10.51 -4.03
N ARG A 525 -14.88 11.05 -4.79
CA ARG A 525 -15.82 10.23 -5.58
C ARG A 525 -15.09 9.45 -6.66
N ASP A 526 -14.23 10.08 -7.45
CA ASP A 526 -13.52 9.42 -8.56
C ASP A 526 -12.67 8.27 -8.04
N VAL A 527 -11.94 8.46 -6.94
CA VAL A 527 -11.14 7.41 -6.29
C VAL A 527 -12.03 6.29 -5.73
N THR A 528 -13.22 6.61 -5.22
CA THR A 528 -14.20 5.60 -4.76
C THR A 528 -14.74 4.75 -5.92
N VAL A 529 -15.06 5.38 -7.05
CA VAL A 529 -15.55 4.67 -8.24
C VAL A 529 -14.44 3.80 -8.84
N ASP A 530 -13.19 4.27 -8.86
CA ASP A 530 -12.04 3.44 -9.30
C ASP A 530 -11.85 2.22 -8.40
N TYR A 531 -11.96 2.40 -7.09
CA TYR A 531 -11.90 1.29 -6.15
C TYR A 531 -13.02 0.27 -6.43
N MET A 532 -14.26 0.72 -6.66
CA MET A 532 -15.35 -0.20 -7.00
C MET A 532 -15.05 -1.01 -8.26
N HIS A 533 -14.64 -0.36 -9.35
CA HIS A 533 -14.30 -1.08 -10.59
C HIS A 533 -13.15 -2.07 -10.42
N VAL A 534 -12.09 -1.71 -9.69
CA VAL A 534 -10.97 -2.61 -9.41
C VAL A 534 -11.45 -3.83 -8.60
N THR A 535 -12.29 -3.62 -7.59
CA THR A 535 -12.81 -4.72 -6.77
C THR A 535 -13.79 -5.60 -7.52
N ASP A 536 -14.63 -5.02 -8.40
CA ASP A 536 -15.50 -5.75 -9.33
C ASP A 536 -14.66 -6.68 -10.22
N ASP A 537 -13.59 -6.15 -10.82
CA ASP A 537 -12.68 -6.92 -11.66
C ASP A 537 -12.01 -8.06 -10.89
N ILE A 538 -11.54 -7.82 -9.67
CA ILE A 538 -10.90 -8.85 -8.83
C ILE A 538 -11.90 -9.96 -8.50
N ILE A 539 -13.10 -9.60 -8.05
CA ILE A 539 -14.12 -10.55 -7.59
C ILE A 539 -14.69 -11.33 -8.78
N ASN A 540 -14.92 -10.69 -9.93
CA ASN A 540 -15.45 -11.36 -11.11
C ASN A 540 -14.42 -12.26 -11.82
N ARG A 541 -13.12 -12.06 -11.61
CA ARG A 541 -12.06 -12.94 -12.13
C ARG A 541 -11.84 -14.20 -11.28
N ALA A 542 -12.17 -14.17 -10.00
CA ALA A 542 -11.98 -15.30 -9.08
C ALA A 542 -12.67 -16.62 -9.54
N PRO A 543 -13.90 -16.62 -10.09
CA PRO A 543 -14.58 -17.83 -10.57
C PRO A 543 -14.07 -18.35 -11.93
N VAL A 544 -13.29 -17.57 -12.68
CA VAL A 544 -12.79 -17.94 -14.02
C VAL A 544 -11.47 -18.72 -13.92
N ALA A 545 -10.64 -18.39 -12.92
CA ALA A 545 -9.37 -19.07 -12.65
C ALA A 545 -9.56 -20.58 -12.32
N THR A 546 -10.72 -20.97 -11.79
CA THR A 546 -11.05 -22.39 -11.50
C THR A 546 -11.38 -23.22 -12.74
N ARG A 547 -11.63 -22.60 -13.90
CA ARG A 547 -12.00 -23.32 -15.13
C ARG A 547 -10.89 -23.38 -16.20
N GLY A 548 -9.85 -22.57 -16.07
CA GLY A 548 -8.88 -22.33 -17.16
C GLY A 548 -7.47 -22.87 -16.96
N VAL A 549 -7.11 -23.38 -15.79
CA VAL A 549 -5.75 -23.88 -15.52
C VAL A 549 -5.83 -25.35 -15.14
N GLY A 550 -5.26 -26.21 -15.98
CA GLY A 550 -5.11 -27.66 -15.73
C GLY A 550 -4.14 -28.00 -14.59
N SER A 551 -4.17 -27.24 -13.49
CA SER A 551 -3.45 -27.56 -12.26
C SER A 551 -4.41 -28.27 -11.33
N GLN A 552 -4.37 -29.60 -11.30
CA GLN A 552 -5.29 -30.45 -10.54
C GLN A 552 -5.16 -30.34 -9.00
N ASN A 553 -4.40 -29.38 -8.44
CA ASN A 553 -4.05 -29.37 -7.01
C ASN A 553 -4.26 -28.04 -6.25
N SER A 554 -4.83 -26.98 -6.82
CA SER A 554 -5.12 -25.77 -6.02
C SER A 554 -6.42 -25.94 -5.25
N SER A 555 -6.37 -25.91 -3.91
CA SER A 555 -7.57 -25.97 -3.09
C SER A 555 -8.43 -24.71 -3.28
N GLN A 556 -9.73 -24.80 -3.00
CA GLN A 556 -10.64 -23.64 -3.07
C GLN A 556 -10.23 -22.53 -2.08
N GLU A 557 -9.57 -22.90 -0.98
CA GLU A 557 -9.02 -21.98 0.02
C GLU A 557 -7.84 -21.16 -0.53
N ASP A 558 -6.97 -21.76 -1.35
CA ASP A 558 -5.82 -21.07 -1.96
C ASP A 558 -6.28 -19.97 -2.93
N VAL A 559 -7.31 -20.24 -3.73
CA VAL A 559 -7.88 -19.26 -4.66
C VAL A 559 -8.55 -18.12 -3.89
N GLU A 560 -9.22 -18.42 -2.78
CA GLU A 560 -9.82 -17.41 -1.91
C GLU A 560 -8.78 -16.51 -1.24
N ALA A 561 -7.69 -17.07 -0.76
CA ALA A 561 -6.58 -16.31 -0.22
C ALA A 561 -5.98 -15.34 -1.27
N LEU A 562 -5.79 -15.79 -2.52
CA LEU A 562 -5.17 -15.00 -3.59
C LEU A 562 -5.98 -13.75 -3.98
N TYR A 563 -7.29 -13.86 -4.19
CA TYR A 563 -8.10 -12.67 -4.51
C TYR A 563 -8.30 -11.79 -3.28
N SER A 564 -8.30 -12.35 -2.06
CA SER A 564 -8.35 -11.58 -0.81
C SER A 564 -7.14 -10.67 -0.66
N ILE A 565 -5.94 -11.18 -0.94
CA ILE A 565 -4.71 -10.38 -0.97
C ILE A 565 -4.84 -9.25 -2.01
N SER A 566 -5.39 -9.53 -3.19
CA SER A 566 -5.58 -8.51 -4.22
C SER A 566 -6.57 -7.42 -3.78
N LEU A 567 -7.64 -7.78 -3.08
CA LEU A 567 -8.60 -6.82 -2.51
C LEU A 567 -7.97 -5.95 -1.42
N ILE A 568 -7.12 -6.51 -0.57
CA ILE A 568 -6.39 -5.75 0.46
C ILE A 568 -5.49 -4.71 -0.19
N HIS A 569 -4.69 -5.08 -1.19
CA HIS A 569 -3.84 -4.11 -1.91
C HIS A 569 -4.66 -3.00 -2.59
N ALA A 570 -5.82 -3.34 -3.15
CA ALA A 570 -6.74 -2.34 -3.71
C ALA A 570 -7.26 -1.38 -2.62
N ALA A 571 -7.62 -1.91 -1.44
CA ALA A 571 -8.07 -1.13 -0.30
C ALA A 571 -6.96 -0.23 0.27
N GLU A 572 -5.72 -0.71 0.37
CA GLU A 572 -4.55 0.09 0.77
C GLU A 572 -4.36 1.30 -0.15
N LYS A 573 -4.41 1.07 -1.46
CA LYS A 573 -4.31 2.12 -2.48
C LYS A 573 -5.43 3.15 -2.32
N PHE A 574 -6.67 2.69 -2.18
CA PHE A 574 -7.84 3.53 -2.02
C PHE A 574 -7.79 4.37 -0.74
N LEU A 575 -7.57 3.73 0.41
CA LEU A 575 -7.62 4.37 1.72
C LEU A 575 -6.53 5.44 1.90
N ALA A 576 -5.34 5.22 1.34
CA ALA A 576 -4.26 6.20 1.42
C ALA A 576 -4.66 7.54 0.76
N ALA A 577 -5.33 7.49 -0.39
CA ALA A 577 -5.85 8.69 -1.05
C ALA A 577 -7.07 9.28 -0.33
N TYR A 578 -8.00 8.42 0.09
CA TYR A 578 -9.24 8.85 0.76
C TYR A 578 -8.95 9.57 2.08
N TRP A 579 -8.12 9.00 2.97
CA TRP A 579 -7.81 9.59 4.27
C TRP A 579 -7.09 10.94 4.13
N GLN A 580 -6.13 11.06 3.21
CA GLN A 580 -5.39 12.31 3.00
C GLN A 580 -6.30 13.45 2.54
N LEU A 581 -7.15 13.18 1.56
CA LEU A 581 -8.10 14.16 1.04
C LEU A 581 -9.18 14.50 2.08
N PHE A 582 -9.63 13.52 2.86
CA PHE A 582 -10.62 13.75 3.91
C PHE A 582 -10.05 14.53 5.10
N HIS A 583 -8.80 14.26 5.48
CA HIS A 583 -8.06 15.04 6.48
C HIS A 583 -7.86 16.49 6.04
N LEU A 584 -7.57 16.72 4.77
CA LEU A 584 -7.53 18.05 4.17
C LEU A 584 -8.89 18.77 4.27
N LEU A 585 -10.00 18.08 4.00
CA LEU A 585 -11.35 18.64 4.15
C LEU A 585 -11.67 19.03 5.60
N ILE A 586 -11.36 18.16 6.57
CA ILE A 586 -11.56 18.47 8.00
C ILE A 586 -10.73 19.70 8.40
N SER A 587 -9.47 19.77 7.95
CA SER A 587 -8.58 20.90 8.21
C SER A 587 -9.13 22.22 7.63
N LEU A 588 -9.68 22.17 6.41
CA LEU A 588 -10.36 23.30 5.77
C LEU A 588 -11.61 23.76 6.54
N CYS A 589 -12.46 22.82 6.98
CA CYS A 589 -13.67 23.14 7.74
C CYS A 589 -13.35 23.78 9.10
N ARG A 590 -12.28 23.34 9.76
CA ARG A 590 -11.84 23.91 11.04
C ARG A 590 -11.32 25.34 10.91
N ASP A 591 -10.61 25.60 9.83
CA ASP A 591 -10.02 26.91 9.55
C ASP A 591 -11.03 27.90 8.94
N ASN A 592 -12.04 27.41 8.22
CA ASN A 592 -13.08 28.23 7.60
C ASN A 592 -14.51 27.81 8.05
N PRO A 593 -15.04 28.40 9.13
CA PRO A 593 -16.39 28.11 9.61
C PRO A 593 -17.51 28.43 8.60
N ALA A 594 -17.27 29.37 7.66
CA ALA A 594 -18.25 29.70 6.63
C ALA A 594 -18.41 28.57 5.60
N LEU A 595 -17.29 27.91 5.24
CA LEU A 595 -17.29 26.70 4.42
C LEU A 595 -18.07 25.58 5.11
N LEU A 596 -17.79 25.31 6.39
CA LEU A 596 -18.49 24.29 7.16
C LEU A 596 -20.00 24.58 7.26
N LYS A 597 -20.39 25.83 7.52
CA LYS A 597 -21.82 26.24 7.55
C LYS A 597 -22.51 26.04 6.19
N SER A 598 -21.80 26.30 5.09
CA SER A 598 -22.31 26.07 3.73
C SER A 598 -22.57 24.59 3.47
N ILE A 599 -21.59 23.73 3.83
CA ILE A 599 -21.67 22.27 3.68
C ILE A 599 -22.79 21.66 4.54
N ASP A 600 -22.86 22.05 5.82
CA ASP A 600 -23.91 21.63 6.76
C ASP A 600 -25.30 22.08 6.29
N GLY A 601 -25.42 23.31 5.77
CA GLY A 601 -26.64 23.83 5.15
C GLY A 601 -27.10 23.01 3.94
N ARG A 602 -26.17 22.62 3.06
CA ARG A 602 -26.45 21.76 1.89
C ARG A 602 -27.00 20.39 2.31
N VAL A 603 -26.42 19.77 3.34
CA VAL A 603 -26.91 18.47 3.85
C VAL A 603 -28.29 18.59 4.47
N ARG A 604 -28.55 19.63 5.27
CA ARG A 604 -29.89 19.87 5.83
C ARG A 604 -30.95 20.12 4.75
N GLN A 605 -30.65 20.92 3.73
CA GLN A 605 -31.57 21.16 2.62
C GLN A 605 -31.98 19.86 1.92
N PHE A 606 -31.03 18.96 1.68
CA PHE A 606 -31.32 17.65 1.10
C PHE A 606 -32.19 16.78 2.02
N VAL A 607 -31.88 16.72 3.32
CA VAL A 607 -32.62 15.91 4.30
C VAL A 607 -34.03 16.45 4.49
N ASP A 608 -34.18 17.76 4.70
CA ASP A 608 -35.43 18.39 5.12
C ASP A 608 -36.36 18.71 3.95
N THR A 609 -35.84 18.90 2.73
CA THR A 609 -36.66 19.40 1.62
C THR A 609 -36.54 18.51 0.38
N PRO A 610 -37.56 17.69 0.05
CA PRO A 610 -37.51 16.73 -1.07
C PRO A 610 -37.14 17.31 -2.44
N ASN A 611 -37.46 18.58 -2.70
CA ASN A 611 -37.15 19.24 -3.98
C ASN A 611 -35.65 19.46 -4.20
N PHE A 612 -34.87 19.67 -3.13
CA PHE A 612 -33.42 19.87 -3.22
C PHE A 612 -32.64 18.55 -3.42
N ARG A 613 -33.32 17.42 -3.57
CA ARG A 613 -32.69 16.11 -3.82
C ARG A 613 -32.48 15.82 -5.31
N SER A 614 -33.09 16.60 -6.20
CA SER A 614 -33.08 16.32 -7.64
C SER A 614 -31.68 16.53 -8.25
N LYS A 615 -31.46 16.01 -9.46
CA LYS A 615 -30.21 16.24 -10.23
C LYS A 615 -29.91 17.71 -10.50
N GLU A 616 -30.92 18.58 -10.42
CA GLU A 616 -30.75 20.03 -10.57
C GLU A 616 -30.00 20.66 -9.39
N PHE A 617 -30.29 20.21 -8.17
CA PHE A 617 -29.67 20.75 -6.95
C PHE A 617 -28.49 19.90 -6.48
N GLU A 618 -28.59 18.58 -6.63
CA GLU A 618 -27.57 17.63 -6.21
C GLU A 618 -27.25 16.67 -7.37
N PRO A 619 -26.39 17.06 -8.32
CA PRO A 619 -26.18 16.30 -9.55
C PRO A 619 -25.59 14.90 -9.30
N ASP A 620 -24.76 14.74 -8.27
CA ASP A 620 -24.02 13.50 -7.99
C ASP A 620 -24.19 13.04 -6.54
N LEU A 621 -24.91 11.93 -6.34
CA LEU A 621 -25.13 11.38 -5.00
C LEU A 621 -23.85 10.80 -4.37
N GLY A 622 -22.91 10.31 -5.17
CA GLY A 622 -21.66 9.76 -4.67
C GLY A 622 -20.79 10.84 -4.03
N GLU A 623 -20.69 12.00 -4.68
CA GLU A 623 -20.05 13.19 -4.12
C GLU A 623 -20.81 13.70 -2.88
N PHE A 624 -22.14 13.74 -2.95
CA PHE A 624 -22.95 14.21 -1.83
C PHE A 624 -22.83 13.36 -0.56
N VAL A 625 -22.67 12.03 -0.69
CA VAL A 625 -22.42 11.16 0.46
C VAL A 625 -21.10 11.50 1.15
N ILE A 626 -20.07 11.91 0.40
CA ILE A 626 -18.80 12.38 0.96
C ILE A 626 -18.99 13.71 1.70
N VAL A 627 -19.81 14.62 1.15
CA VAL A 627 -20.20 15.89 1.81
C VAL A 627 -20.89 15.60 3.15
N ALA A 628 -21.81 14.64 3.19
CA ALA A 628 -22.49 14.23 4.41
C ALA A 628 -21.53 13.55 5.42
N ALA A 629 -20.63 12.68 4.93
CA ALA A 629 -19.58 12.08 5.76
C ALA A 629 -18.72 13.14 6.45
N LEU A 630 -18.36 14.22 5.74
CA LEU A 630 -17.63 15.34 6.32
C LEU A 630 -18.43 16.07 7.40
N VAL A 631 -19.75 16.26 7.23
CA VAL A 631 -20.61 16.82 8.28
C VAL A 631 -20.61 15.95 9.53
N PHE A 632 -20.75 14.62 9.38
CA PHE A 632 -20.72 13.71 10.53
C PHE A 632 -19.38 13.79 11.27
N ALA A 633 -18.27 13.76 10.55
CA ALA A 633 -16.94 13.91 11.14
C ALA A 633 -16.78 15.27 11.86
N CYS A 634 -17.27 16.37 11.27
CA CYS A 634 -17.21 17.69 11.90
C CYS A 634 -18.14 17.83 13.12
N GLN A 635 -19.26 17.10 13.17
CA GLN A 635 -20.14 17.01 14.34
C GLN A 635 -19.46 16.26 15.48
N ASP A 636 -18.82 15.13 15.20
CA ASP A 636 -18.06 14.34 16.18
C ASP A 636 -16.85 15.14 16.73
N GLU A 637 -16.24 15.99 15.91
CA GLU A 637 -15.18 16.93 16.32
C GLU A 637 -15.67 18.10 17.19
N GLY A 638 -16.98 18.33 17.27
CA GLY A 638 -17.55 19.50 17.94
C GLY A 638 -17.33 20.82 17.20
N LEU A 639 -17.08 20.80 15.88
CA LEU A 639 -16.93 22.01 15.06
C LEU A 639 -18.27 22.68 14.74
N LEU A 640 -19.39 21.97 14.91
CA LEU A 640 -20.75 22.49 14.76
C LEU A 640 -21.41 22.70 16.13
N PRO A 641 -22.03 23.87 16.39
CA PRO A 641 -22.63 24.16 17.69
C PRO A 641 -23.88 23.30 17.95
N LEU A 642 -23.86 22.54 19.06
CA LEU A 642 -25.04 21.88 19.61
C LEU A 642 -25.98 22.96 20.19
N LYS A 643 -27.03 23.35 19.46
CA LYS A 643 -28.05 24.24 20.01
C LYS A 643 -28.85 23.51 21.10
N GLY A 644 -28.62 23.86 22.37
CA GLY A 644 -29.60 23.75 23.45
C GLY A 644 -29.46 22.55 24.41
N SER A 645 -28.41 22.54 25.24
CA SER A 645 -28.44 21.78 26.50
C SER A 645 -28.90 22.68 27.64
N GLU A 646 -30.20 22.92 27.79
CA GLU A 646 -30.77 23.31 29.09
C GLU A 646 -32.30 23.12 29.10
N ARG A 647 -32.78 22.50 30.19
CA ARG A 647 -34.18 22.15 30.53
C ARG A 647 -34.74 20.84 29.95
N ARG A 648 -34.28 19.74 30.56
CA ARG A 648 -35.03 18.49 30.70
C ARG A 648 -36.31 18.74 31.49
N ILE A 649 -37.41 19.11 30.82
CA ILE A 649 -38.75 19.06 31.41
C ILE A 649 -39.16 17.59 31.47
N LYS A 650 -39.41 17.10 32.70
CA LYS A 650 -39.91 15.75 32.97
C LYS A 650 -41.24 15.55 32.21
N ARG A 651 -41.28 14.62 31.25
CA ARG A 651 -42.54 14.12 30.69
C ARG A 651 -43.14 13.11 31.69
N GLY A 652 -44.36 13.40 32.16
CA GLY A 652 -45.18 12.46 32.93
C GLY A 652 -45.73 11.32 32.06
N PRO A 653 -46.35 10.30 32.66
CA PRO A 653 -46.80 9.09 31.96
C PRO A 653 -47.96 9.40 30.99
N PRO A 654 -48.05 8.68 29.85
CA PRO A 654 -49.08 8.93 28.84
C PRO A 654 -50.43 8.35 29.27
N THR A 655 -51.48 9.18 29.18
CA THR A 655 -52.89 8.75 29.20
C THR A 655 -53.29 8.11 27.87
N PRO A 656 -54.09 7.03 27.86
CA PRO A 656 -54.54 6.39 26.62
C PRO A 656 -55.83 7.04 26.11
N GLY A 657 -55.87 7.34 24.80
CA GLY A 657 -57.12 7.56 24.08
C GLY A 657 -57.10 8.69 23.06
N SER A 658 -56.94 8.36 21.77
CA SER A 658 -57.86 8.73 20.70
C SER A 658 -57.30 8.23 19.37
N ALA A 659 -57.94 7.19 18.82
CA ALA A 659 -57.71 6.76 17.45
C ALA A 659 -58.32 7.80 16.50
N SER A 660 -57.49 8.47 15.70
CA SER A 660 -57.94 9.14 14.48
C SER A 660 -57.14 8.58 13.31
N SER A 661 -57.87 7.96 12.39
CA SER A 661 -57.37 7.46 11.11
C SER A 661 -56.73 8.59 10.30
N SER A 662 -55.42 8.49 10.03
CA SER A 662 -54.79 9.25 8.95
C SER A 662 -54.13 8.29 7.96
N THR A 663 -54.73 8.26 6.78
CA THR A 663 -54.38 7.46 5.62
C THR A 663 -53.21 8.09 4.86
N HIS A 664 -51.98 8.10 5.37
CA HIS A 664 -50.76 8.33 4.58
C HIS A 664 -49.51 7.84 5.34
N ARG A 665 -49.35 6.50 5.44
CA ARG A 665 -48.17 5.85 6.04
C ARG A 665 -47.02 5.60 5.04
N TYR A 666 -47.15 6.12 3.82
CA TYR A 666 -46.25 5.82 2.69
C TYR A 666 -45.24 6.92 2.39
N ASP A 667 -45.30 8.05 3.11
CA ASP A 667 -44.21 9.01 3.06
C ASP A 667 -43.07 8.47 3.92
N LEU A 668 -41.85 8.54 3.41
CA LEU A 668 -40.62 8.17 4.12
C LEU A 668 -40.29 9.13 5.29
N ARG A 669 -41.32 9.73 5.87
CA ARG A 669 -41.31 10.53 7.09
C ARG A 669 -42.26 9.87 8.09
N HIS A 670 -41.70 9.19 9.07
CA HIS A 670 -42.30 9.19 10.40
C HIS A 670 -41.38 9.91 11.37
N GLY A 671 -41.65 11.21 11.46
CA GLY A 671 -41.23 12.13 12.50
C GLY A 671 -42.02 13.42 12.26
N SER A 672 -43.01 13.69 13.11
CA SER A 672 -43.62 15.02 13.24
C SER A 672 -42.53 16.09 13.20
N ALA A 673 -42.81 17.25 12.60
CA ALA A 673 -41.91 18.40 12.55
C ALA A 673 -41.60 18.91 13.98
N ALA A 674 -40.75 18.17 14.68
CA ALA A 674 -39.96 18.64 15.79
C ALA A 674 -38.89 19.59 15.24
N PRO A 675 -38.40 20.57 16.02
CA PRO A 675 -37.28 21.40 15.61
C PRO A 675 -36.16 20.50 15.09
N SER A 676 -35.61 20.84 13.91
CA SER A 676 -34.53 20.10 13.27
C SER A 676 -33.47 19.75 14.30
N ASP A 677 -33.26 18.46 14.55
CA ASP A 677 -32.21 17.98 15.46
C ASP A 677 -30.89 18.70 15.08
N PRO A 678 -30.19 19.32 16.04
CA PRO A 678 -28.90 19.95 15.74
C PRO A 678 -27.88 18.95 15.14
N ILE A 679 -28.02 17.66 15.45
CA ILE A 679 -27.15 16.58 14.95
C ILE A 679 -27.84 15.84 13.80
N ILE A 680 -27.09 15.58 12.72
CA ILE A 680 -27.58 14.78 11.59
C ILE A 680 -26.92 13.41 11.70
N ARG A 681 -27.71 12.35 11.84
CA ARG A 681 -27.20 10.98 11.94
C ARG A 681 -27.42 10.22 10.64
N TRP A 682 -26.45 9.40 10.27
CA TRP A 682 -26.51 8.52 9.09
C TRP A 682 -27.80 7.69 9.06
N SER A 683 -28.05 6.91 10.11
CA SER A 683 -29.13 5.92 10.19
C SER A 683 -30.52 6.54 10.40
N GLU A 684 -30.60 7.72 11.02
CA GLU A 684 -31.87 8.33 11.43
C GLU A 684 -32.36 9.39 10.44
N ASN A 685 -31.48 10.28 9.98
CA ASN A 685 -31.87 11.46 9.21
C ASN A 685 -31.47 11.35 7.73
N PHE A 686 -30.31 10.75 7.43
CA PHE A 686 -29.67 10.88 6.12
C PHE A 686 -29.98 9.73 5.15
N ILE A 687 -29.83 8.48 5.58
CA ILE A 687 -29.88 7.31 4.68
C ILE A 687 -31.24 7.11 4.02
N GLY A 688 -32.35 7.42 4.72
CA GLY A 688 -33.71 7.33 4.17
C GLY A 688 -33.91 8.24 2.95
N PRO A 689 -33.71 9.57 3.09
CA PRO A 689 -33.71 10.51 1.97
C PRO A 689 -32.76 10.13 0.84
N LEU A 690 -31.55 9.66 1.16
CA LEU A 690 -30.56 9.22 0.17
C LEU A 690 -31.08 8.02 -0.65
N LEU A 691 -31.57 6.97 0.02
CA LEU A 691 -32.11 5.79 -0.65
C LEU A 691 -33.33 6.13 -1.50
N GLN A 692 -34.20 7.04 -1.04
CA GLN A 692 -35.35 7.48 -1.82
C GLN A 692 -34.93 8.13 -3.15
N GLU A 693 -33.94 9.02 -3.10
CA GLU A 693 -33.43 9.66 -4.31
C GLU A 693 -32.68 8.68 -5.20
N ALA A 694 -31.89 7.78 -4.61
CA ALA A 694 -31.21 6.71 -5.35
C ALA A 694 -32.22 5.82 -6.09
N MET A 695 -33.26 5.33 -5.41
CA MET A 695 -34.35 4.56 -6.02
C MET A 695 -35.05 5.35 -7.14
N THR A 696 -35.25 6.66 -6.95
CA THR A 696 -35.87 7.54 -7.96
C THR A 696 -34.98 7.68 -9.21
N ARG A 697 -33.66 7.80 -9.04
CA ARG A 697 -32.71 7.87 -10.16
C ARG A 697 -32.54 6.53 -10.86
N SER A 698 -32.44 5.44 -10.11
CA SER A 698 -32.27 4.09 -10.68
C SER A 698 -33.53 3.58 -11.42
N ALA A 699 -34.68 4.24 -11.26
CA ALA A 699 -35.88 3.91 -12.05
C ALA A 699 -35.62 3.96 -13.58
N VAL A 700 -34.64 4.74 -14.05
CA VAL A 700 -34.20 4.74 -15.45
C VAL A 700 -33.70 3.36 -15.88
N GLU A 701 -32.82 2.75 -15.10
CA GLU A 701 -32.24 1.42 -15.34
C GLU A 701 -33.31 0.33 -15.21
N VAL A 702 -34.20 0.48 -14.21
CA VAL A 702 -35.32 -0.44 -13.99
C VAL A 702 -36.27 -0.45 -15.19
N VAL A 703 -36.63 0.72 -15.73
CA VAL A 703 -37.52 0.83 -16.90
C VAL A 703 -36.82 0.33 -18.16
N ALA A 704 -35.53 0.59 -18.32
CA ALA A 704 -34.75 0.10 -19.47
C ALA A 704 -34.67 -1.44 -19.49
N GLY A 705 -34.45 -2.09 -18.34
CA GLY A 705 -34.40 -3.55 -18.24
C GLY A 705 -35.78 -4.22 -18.21
N ASN A 706 -36.75 -3.58 -17.57
CA ASN A 706 -38.06 -4.13 -17.24
C ASN A 706 -39.17 -3.09 -17.42
N SER A 707 -39.44 -2.72 -18.68
CA SER A 707 -40.43 -1.70 -19.04
C SER A 707 -41.84 -1.99 -18.51
N ASP A 708 -42.18 -3.26 -18.28
CA ASP A 708 -43.44 -3.71 -17.69
C ASP A 708 -43.71 -3.16 -16.28
N LEU A 709 -42.66 -2.81 -15.52
CA LEU A 709 -42.79 -2.22 -14.19
C LEU A 709 -43.39 -0.81 -14.18
N GLN A 710 -43.52 -0.16 -15.34
CA GLN A 710 -44.27 1.09 -15.50
C GLN A 710 -45.79 0.91 -15.30
N HIS A 711 -46.29 -0.33 -15.30
CA HIS A 711 -47.63 -0.62 -14.83
C HIS A 711 -47.65 -0.59 -13.30
N PHE A 712 -48.42 0.31 -12.69
CA PHE A 712 -48.56 0.41 -11.23
C PHE A 712 -49.65 -0.53 -10.70
N GLU A 713 -49.25 -1.72 -10.27
CA GLU A 713 -50.15 -2.65 -9.57
C GLU A 713 -50.53 -2.16 -8.16
N THR A 714 -51.63 -2.67 -7.62
CA THR A 714 -52.08 -2.42 -6.25
C THR A 714 -51.59 -3.52 -5.30
N GLY A 715 -51.27 -3.14 -4.06
CA GLY A 715 -50.86 -4.08 -3.01
C GLY A 715 -49.41 -4.56 -3.11
N GLU A 716 -49.18 -5.76 -2.56
CA GLU A 716 -47.88 -6.45 -2.50
C GLU A 716 -47.41 -6.93 -3.87
N CYS A 717 -46.12 -6.75 -4.16
CA CYS A 717 -45.53 -7.28 -5.38
C CYS A 717 -44.04 -7.65 -5.21
N ALA A 718 -43.77 -8.90 -4.86
CA ALA A 718 -42.41 -9.44 -4.76
C ALA A 718 -41.64 -9.35 -6.10
N TYR A 719 -42.34 -9.46 -7.24
CA TYR A 719 -41.72 -9.31 -8.57
C TYR A 719 -41.12 -7.93 -8.77
N ARG A 720 -41.87 -6.86 -8.45
CA ARG A 720 -41.37 -5.47 -8.52
C ARG A 720 -40.18 -5.28 -7.60
N ALA A 721 -40.27 -5.74 -6.36
CA ALA A 721 -39.19 -5.60 -5.40
C ALA A 721 -37.91 -6.27 -5.92
N ALA A 722 -37.98 -7.53 -6.35
CA ALA A 722 -36.84 -8.28 -6.85
C ALA A 722 -36.23 -7.67 -8.13
N LYS A 723 -37.06 -7.30 -9.10
CA LYS A 723 -36.59 -6.73 -10.37
C LYS A 723 -36.04 -5.32 -10.23
N SER A 724 -36.66 -4.48 -9.41
CA SER A 724 -36.14 -3.14 -9.13
C SER A 724 -34.76 -3.21 -8.48
N TYR A 725 -34.56 -4.15 -7.54
CA TYR A 725 -33.26 -4.40 -6.93
C TYR A 725 -32.22 -4.87 -7.95
N GLN A 726 -32.58 -5.90 -8.74
CA GLN A 726 -31.68 -6.49 -9.74
C GLN A 726 -31.13 -5.43 -10.70
N HIS A 727 -31.97 -4.53 -11.20
CA HIS A 727 -31.58 -3.51 -12.18
C HIS A 727 -30.84 -2.33 -11.57
N SER A 728 -30.96 -2.10 -10.26
CA SER A 728 -30.33 -0.97 -9.56
C SER A 728 -29.14 -1.40 -8.68
N ARG A 729 -28.65 -2.64 -8.87
CA ARG A 729 -27.71 -3.30 -7.96
C ARG A 729 -26.40 -2.53 -7.81
N GLU A 730 -25.88 -1.97 -8.90
CA GLU A 730 -24.63 -1.20 -8.90
C GLU A 730 -24.76 0.08 -8.07
N THR A 731 -25.88 0.80 -8.22
CA THR A 731 -26.20 1.98 -7.39
C THR A 731 -26.21 1.64 -5.90
N TYR A 732 -26.85 0.53 -5.52
CA TYR A 732 -26.94 0.13 -4.11
C TYR A 732 -25.63 -0.40 -3.55
N ARG A 733 -24.80 -1.06 -4.38
CA ARG A 733 -23.43 -1.44 -4.00
C ARG A 733 -22.55 -0.22 -3.73
N MET A 734 -22.64 0.82 -4.54
CA MET A 734 -21.95 2.09 -4.29
C MET A 734 -22.34 2.70 -2.94
N ILE A 735 -23.63 2.77 -2.62
CA ILE A 735 -24.11 3.30 -1.34
C ILE A 735 -23.61 2.43 -0.17
N ALA A 736 -23.71 1.10 -0.29
CA ALA A 736 -23.22 0.17 0.72
C ALA A 736 -21.70 0.27 0.93
N LEU A 737 -20.94 0.48 -0.15
CA LEU A 737 -19.50 0.68 -0.09
C LEU A 737 -19.16 1.98 0.64
N GLN A 738 -19.83 3.09 0.32
CA GLN A 738 -19.62 4.36 1.02
C GLN A 738 -20.01 4.28 2.50
N ALA A 739 -21.10 3.58 2.84
CA ALA A 739 -21.46 3.29 4.23
C ALA A 739 -20.35 2.51 4.94
N SER A 740 -19.74 1.54 4.26
CA SER A 740 -18.62 0.76 4.79
C SER A 740 -17.36 1.61 4.99
N ILE A 741 -17.02 2.47 4.02
CA ILE A 741 -15.88 3.41 4.12
C ILE A 741 -16.06 4.33 5.33
N LEU A 742 -17.25 4.90 5.51
CA LEU A 742 -17.58 5.74 6.66
C LEU A 742 -17.49 4.95 7.97
N ALA A 743 -18.04 3.73 8.03
CA ALA A 743 -17.96 2.89 9.21
C ALA A 743 -16.51 2.53 9.59
N VAL A 744 -15.67 2.22 8.61
CA VAL A 744 -14.23 1.98 8.83
C VAL A 744 -13.55 3.26 9.32
N PHE A 745 -13.85 4.41 8.71
CA PHE A 745 -13.31 5.71 9.15
C PHE A 745 -13.65 5.99 10.61
N THR A 746 -14.94 5.98 10.95
CA THR A 746 -15.39 6.23 12.32
C THR A 746 -14.82 5.20 13.30
N HIS A 747 -14.78 3.91 12.94
CA HIS A 747 -14.27 2.86 13.83
C HIS A 747 -12.83 3.13 14.29
N TYR A 748 -11.94 3.54 13.37
CA TYR A 748 -10.54 3.75 13.72
C TYR A 748 -10.24 5.14 14.29
N GLU A 749 -11.05 6.15 13.96
CA GLU A 749 -10.85 7.52 14.42
C GLU A 749 -11.52 7.79 15.79
N THR A 750 -12.65 7.16 16.11
CA THR A 750 -13.42 7.45 17.34
C THR A 750 -13.29 6.38 18.43
N ALA A 751 -12.57 5.27 18.21
CA ALA A 751 -12.48 4.18 19.20
C ALA A 751 -11.62 4.55 20.43
N PRO A 752 -12.20 4.57 21.65
CA PRO A 752 -11.45 4.85 22.87
C PRO A 752 -10.62 3.62 23.27
N ARG A 753 -9.31 3.63 22.98
CA ARG A 753 -8.35 2.65 23.53
C ARG A 753 -7.85 3.08 24.91
N SER A 754 -8.78 3.29 25.87
CA SER A 754 -8.55 3.34 27.33
C SER A 754 -9.71 4.07 28.03
N SER A 755 -10.28 3.44 29.06
CA SER A 755 -11.44 3.89 29.85
C SER A 755 -11.27 5.22 30.64
N ARG A 756 -10.18 5.99 30.47
CA ARG A 756 -9.93 7.19 31.30
C ARG A 756 -9.37 8.43 30.59
N VAL A 757 -9.43 8.50 29.26
CA VAL A 757 -8.89 9.66 28.53
C VAL A 757 -9.99 10.32 27.71
N VAL A 758 -10.08 11.65 27.83
CA VAL A 758 -10.90 12.55 27.01
C VAL A 758 -10.92 12.05 25.56
N PRO A 759 -12.08 12.01 24.87
CA PRO A 759 -12.11 11.65 23.45
C PRO A 759 -11.13 12.58 22.70
N ASN A 760 -10.02 12.02 22.21
CA ASN A 760 -9.12 12.77 21.36
C ASN A 760 -9.90 13.12 20.10
N SER A 761 -9.86 14.38 19.67
CA SER A 761 -10.46 14.81 18.40
C SER A 761 -9.88 13.99 17.23
N THR A 762 -10.72 13.46 16.35
CA THR A 762 -10.45 12.87 15.02
C THR A 762 -9.28 13.57 14.32
N GLN A 763 -9.24 14.90 14.28
CA GLN A 763 -8.12 15.59 13.64
C GLN A 763 -6.79 15.37 14.35
N ALA A 764 -6.75 15.31 15.68
CA ALA A 764 -5.52 15.02 16.41
C ALA A 764 -5.00 13.60 16.14
N HIS A 765 -5.90 12.66 15.84
CA HIS A 765 -5.52 11.32 15.40
C HIS A 765 -4.96 11.35 13.97
N LEU A 766 -5.67 12.00 13.04
CA LEU A 766 -5.22 12.18 11.65
C LEU A 766 -3.87 12.90 11.57
N ASP A 767 -3.67 13.99 12.33
CA ASP A 767 -2.40 14.73 12.41
C ASP A 767 -1.26 13.85 12.92
N ARG A 768 -1.51 13.00 13.93
CA ARG A 768 -0.51 12.02 14.42
C ARG A 768 -0.18 10.96 13.38
N GLN A 769 -1.11 10.65 12.49
CA GLN A 769 -0.94 9.67 11.42
C GLN A 769 -0.45 10.28 10.12
N PHE A 770 -0.29 11.62 10.04
CA PHE A 770 0.01 12.36 8.83
C PHE A 770 -1.01 12.14 7.71
N GLY A 771 -2.30 12.03 8.06
CA GLY A 771 -3.39 11.77 7.11
C GLY A 771 -3.34 10.37 6.47
N GLN A 772 -2.55 9.43 7.02
CA GLN A 772 -2.49 8.04 6.55
C GLN A 772 -3.46 7.15 7.35
N PRO A 773 -4.02 6.09 6.75
CA PRO A 773 -4.86 5.15 7.46
C PRO A 773 -4.05 4.24 8.42
N PRO A 774 -4.71 3.66 9.43
CA PRO A 774 -4.14 2.56 10.21
C PRO A 774 -3.89 1.32 9.35
N THR A 775 -2.89 0.51 9.73
CA THR A 775 -2.49 -0.69 8.96
C THR A 775 -3.59 -1.75 8.84
N GLN A 776 -4.51 -1.81 9.79
CA GLN A 776 -5.61 -2.80 9.80
C GLN A 776 -6.83 -2.35 8.95
N ALA A 777 -6.91 -1.06 8.59
CA ALA A 777 -8.10 -0.51 7.92
C ALA A 777 -8.32 -1.11 6.53
N ALA A 778 -7.25 -1.43 5.80
CA ALA A 778 -7.36 -2.04 4.48
C ALA A 778 -7.94 -3.45 4.52
N GLN A 779 -7.55 -4.26 5.52
CA GLN A 779 -8.13 -5.58 5.71
C GLN A 779 -9.63 -5.48 6.05
N THR A 780 -9.99 -4.60 6.99
CA THR A 780 -11.40 -4.38 7.35
C THR A 780 -12.22 -3.93 6.14
N LEU A 781 -11.73 -2.97 5.36
CA LEU A 781 -12.44 -2.50 4.16
C LEU A 781 -12.57 -3.60 3.09
N ALA A 782 -11.54 -4.44 2.90
CA ALA A 782 -11.61 -5.56 1.97
C ALA A 782 -12.69 -6.58 2.38
N GLU A 783 -12.82 -6.88 3.68
CA GLU A 783 -13.88 -7.74 4.22
C GLU A 783 -15.27 -7.11 4.05
N GLU A 784 -15.41 -5.82 4.36
CA GLU A 784 -16.64 -5.06 4.17
C GLU A 784 -17.06 -5.00 2.69
N THR A 785 -16.09 -4.91 1.79
CA THR A 785 -16.30 -4.95 0.33
C THR A 785 -16.85 -6.30 -0.07
N LYS A 786 -16.24 -7.42 0.35
CA LYS A 786 -16.78 -8.77 0.08
C LYS A 786 -18.23 -8.90 0.55
N ALA A 787 -18.56 -8.36 1.72
CA ALA A 787 -19.94 -8.35 2.23
C ALA A 787 -20.88 -7.52 1.34
N GLY A 788 -20.46 -6.34 0.87
CA GLY A 788 -21.22 -5.51 -0.08
C GLY A 788 -21.48 -6.20 -1.42
N PHE A 789 -20.56 -7.05 -1.88
CA PHE A 789 -20.74 -7.81 -3.12
C PHE A 789 -21.77 -8.95 -3.00
N ARG A 790 -21.99 -9.47 -1.79
CA ARG A 790 -22.95 -10.54 -1.48
C ARG A 790 -24.40 -10.06 -1.35
N LEU A 791 -24.65 -8.75 -1.42
CA LEU A 791 -26.00 -8.19 -1.30
C LEU A 791 -26.87 -8.63 -2.49
N THR A 792 -28.01 -9.26 -2.19
CA THR A 792 -28.95 -9.76 -3.21
C THR A 792 -30.39 -9.32 -2.99
N THR A 793 -30.72 -8.86 -1.78
CA THR A 793 -32.07 -8.46 -1.38
C THR A 793 -32.09 -7.05 -0.78
N TRP A 794 -33.31 -6.51 -0.63
CA TRP A 794 -33.53 -5.23 0.05
C TRP A 794 -33.16 -5.31 1.54
N ASP A 795 -33.46 -6.42 2.21
CA ASP A 795 -33.14 -6.61 3.62
C ASP A 795 -31.63 -6.66 3.86
N ASP A 796 -30.89 -7.32 2.95
CA ASP A 796 -29.42 -7.30 2.98
C ASP A 796 -28.90 -5.85 2.90
N LEU A 797 -29.46 -5.06 1.97
CA LEU A 797 -29.08 -3.66 1.78
C LEU A 797 -29.42 -2.82 3.02
N PHE A 798 -30.66 -2.88 3.51
CA PHE A 798 -31.11 -2.10 4.67
C PHE A 798 -30.29 -2.44 5.92
N THR A 799 -29.96 -3.71 6.12
CA THR A 799 -29.06 -4.15 7.19
C THR A 799 -27.67 -3.54 7.01
N LYS A 800 -27.08 -3.67 5.81
CA LYS A 800 -25.73 -3.18 5.50
C LYS A 800 -25.59 -1.67 5.67
N VAL A 801 -26.60 -0.90 5.26
CA VAL A 801 -26.61 0.57 5.39
C VAL A 801 -27.22 1.05 6.71
N GLN A 802 -27.55 0.16 7.64
CA GLN A 802 -28.13 0.47 8.96
C GLN A 802 -29.45 1.26 8.90
N TYR A 803 -30.28 1.00 7.90
CA TYR A 803 -31.59 1.65 7.74
C TYR A 803 -32.71 0.83 8.39
N LYS A 804 -32.91 1.03 9.70
CA LYS A 804 -33.88 0.27 10.52
C LYS A 804 -35.33 0.42 10.01
N ASN A 805 -35.73 1.63 9.63
CA ASN A 805 -37.09 1.88 9.14
C ASN A 805 -37.42 1.06 7.88
N GLY A 806 -36.43 0.74 7.05
CA GLY A 806 -36.63 -0.10 5.87
C GLY A 806 -36.85 -1.58 6.21
N LEU A 807 -36.24 -2.07 7.30
CA LEU A 807 -36.44 -3.44 7.78
C LEU A 807 -37.84 -3.67 8.37
N GLU A 808 -38.52 -2.60 8.76
CA GLU A 808 -39.89 -2.65 9.27
C GLU A 808 -40.95 -2.66 8.15
N TRP A 809 -40.55 -2.46 6.87
CA TRP A 809 -41.50 -2.43 5.77
C TRP A 809 -42.06 -3.80 5.44
N SER A 810 -43.38 -3.87 5.33
CA SER A 810 -44.04 -4.95 4.64
C SER A 810 -43.71 -4.93 3.14
N GLN A 811 -43.84 -6.08 2.48
CA GLN A 811 -43.66 -6.18 1.03
C GLN A 811 -44.62 -5.26 0.24
N ALA A 812 -45.81 -4.98 0.78
CA ALA A 812 -46.75 -4.01 0.22
C ALA A 812 -46.23 -2.57 0.32
N GLU A 813 -45.61 -2.19 1.44
CA GLU A 813 -45.02 -0.86 1.64
C GLU A 813 -43.80 -0.64 0.75
N LEU A 814 -42.90 -1.62 0.65
CA LEU A 814 -41.75 -1.55 -0.26
C LEU A 814 -42.20 -1.42 -1.72
N ALA A 815 -43.16 -2.23 -2.16
CA ALA A 815 -43.70 -2.13 -3.52
C ALA A 815 -44.35 -0.75 -3.77
N SER A 816 -45.05 -0.20 -2.77
CA SER A 816 -45.63 1.15 -2.82
C SER A 816 -44.56 2.23 -2.95
N ALA A 817 -43.50 2.17 -2.15
CA ALA A 817 -42.38 3.11 -2.20
C ALA A 817 -41.69 3.09 -3.57
N LEU A 818 -41.47 1.90 -4.15
CA LEU A 818 -40.89 1.76 -5.49
C LEU A 818 -41.78 2.35 -6.59
N ARG A 819 -43.11 2.18 -6.50
CA ARG A 819 -44.06 2.85 -7.41
C ARG A 819 -43.97 4.36 -7.30
N GLN A 820 -43.93 4.90 -6.08
CA GLN A 820 -43.79 6.35 -5.87
C GLN A 820 -42.46 6.90 -6.42
N CYS A 821 -41.36 6.18 -6.23
CA CYS A 821 -40.06 6.58 -6.80
C CYS A 821 -40.11 6.62 -8.33
N MET A 822 -40.79 5.65 -8.97
CA MET A 822 -41.00 5.67 -10.42
C MET A 822 -41.87 6.86 -10.85
N ILE A 823 -42.97 7.16 -10.16
CA ILE A 823 -43.78 8.35 -10.45
C ILE A 823 -42.95 9.64 -10.33
N ARG A 824 -42.16 9.79 -9.26
CA ARG A 824 -41.28 10.95 -9.09
C ARG A 824 -40.21 11.05 -10.16
N SER A 825 -39.66 9.91 -10.59
CA SER A 825 -38.68 9.82 -11.66
C SER A 825 -39.26 10.32 -12.98
N GLU A 826 -40.52 9.97 -13.28
CA GLU A 826 -41.26 10.50 -14.44
C GLU A 826 -41.52 12.01 -14.31
N GLN A 827 -41.98 12.47 -13.13
CA GLN A 827 -42.25 13.89 -12.86
C GLN A 827 -41.00 14.78 -12.99
N ARG A 828 -39.84 14.25 -12.60
CA ARG A 828 -38.54 14.94 -12.69
C ARG A 828 -37.87 14.79 -14.06
N GLY A 829 -38.50 14.07 -14.99
CA GLY A 829 -37.97 13.85 -16.33
C GLY A 829 -36.71 12.97 -16.36
N TYR A 830 -36.48 12.14 -15.33
CA TYR A 830 -35.35 11.19 -15.35
C TYR A 830 -35.57 10.07 -16.37
N HIS A 831 -36.82 9.62 -16.53
CA HIS A 831 -37.21 8.69 -17.60
C HIS A 831 -38.53 9.14 -18.25
N ILE A 832 -38.82 8.57 -19.42
CA ILE A 832 -40.03 8.85 -20.20
C ILE A 832 -40.97 7.64 -20.12
N ASN A 833 -42.24 7.91 -19.81
CA ASN A 833 -43.28 6.89 -19.82
C ASN A 833 -43.95 6.77 -21.20
N ASN A 834 -43.59 5.71 -21.92
CA ASN A 834 -44.07 5.46 -23.29
C ASN A 834 -45.47 4.82 -23.35
N TYR A 835 -46.11 4.54 -22.20
CA TYR A 835 -47.35 3.75 -22.12
C TYR A 835 -48.56 4.55 -21.64
N ARG A 836 -48.57 5.87 -21.90
CA ARG A 836 -49.68 6.76 -21.52
C ARG A 836 -50.95 6.58 -22.35
N SER A 837 -50.87 6.03 -23.57
CA SER A 837 -52.06 5.77 -24.41
C SER A 837 -52.79 4.48 -23.99
N GLY A 838 -54.11 4.43 -24.22
CA GLY A 838 -54.96 3.30 -23.82
C GLY A 838 -54.48 1.94 -24.36
N ASP A 839 -54.17 1.86 -25.65
CA ASP A 839 -53.70 0.62 -26.28
C ASP A 839 -52.33 0.18 -25.79
N ALA A 840 -51.41 1.13 -25.59
CA ALA A 840 -50.08 0.84 -25.06
C ALA A 840 -50.15 0.31 -23.62
N ARG A 841 -51.04 0.91 -22.80
CA ARG A 841 -51.27 0.48 -21.42
C ARG A 841 -51.83 -0.95 -21.35
N THR A 842 -52.80 -1.29 -22.19
CA THR A 842 -53.37 -2.65 -22.24
C THR A 842 -52.34 -3.70 -22.65
N ARG A 843 -51.49 -3.38 -23.64
CA ARG A 843 -50.37 -4.25 -24.03
C ARG A 843 -49.36 -4.43 -22.89
N LEU A 844 -49.06 -3.37 -22.15
CA LEU A 844 -48.13 -3.42 -21.01
C LEU A 844 -48.64 -4.33 -19.90
N VAL A 845 -49.93 -4.26 -19.58
CA VAL A 845 -50.57 -5.14 -18.58
C VAL A 845 -50.42 -6.61 -18.96
N ALA A 846 -50.71 -6.97 -20.22
CA ALA A 846 -50.58 -8.35 -20.68
C ALA A 846 -49.13 -8.88 -20.59
N ILE A 847 -48.14 -8.04 -20.93
CA ILE A 847 -46.71 -8.37 -20.78
C ILE A 847 -46.36 -8.57 -19.31
N ARG A 848 -46.83 -7.66 -18.45
CA ARG A 848 -46.58 -7.67 -17.00
C ARG A 848 -47.11 -8.94 -16.34
N GLU A 849 -48.35 -9.32 -16.63
CA GLU A 849 -48.98 -10.54 -16.09
C GLU A 849 -48.27 -11.81 -16.55
N ARG A 850 -47.81 -11.87 -17.80
CA ARG A 850 -47.02 -13.00 -18.31
C ARG A 850 -45.69 -13.12 -17.57
N ARG A 851 -44.92 -12.02 -17.51
CA ARG A 851 -43.60 -11.99 -16.85
C ARG A 851 -43.67 -12.31 -15.37
N GLU A 852 -44.70 -11.84 -14.67
CA GLU A 852 -44.88 -12.16 -13.25
C GLU A 852 -45.16 -13.64 -13.02
N ARG A 853 -46.04 -14.24 -13.83
CA ARG A 853 -46.35 -15.67 -13.75
C ARG A 853 -45.12 -16.53 -14.01
N ASP A 854 -44.33 -16.17 -15.01
CA ASP A 854 -43.09 -16.87 -15.35
C ASP A 854 -42.07 -16.77 -14.20
N TRP A 855 -41.88 -15.57 -13.65
CA TRP A 855 -41.00 -15.36 -12.51
C TRP A 855 -41.46 -16.11 -11.27
N LYS A 856 -42.75 -16.14 -10.94
CA LYS A 856 -43.28 -16.90 -9.80
C LYS A 856 -43.00 -18.40 -9.95
N ARG A 857 -43.18 -18.96 -11.15
CA ARG A 857 -42.86 -20.37 -11.44
C ARG A 857 -41.37 -20.66 -11.24
N ASP A 858 -40.50 -19.81 -11.78
CA ASP A 858 -39.04 -19.97 -11.64
C ASP A 858 -38.56 -19.78 -10.20
N HIS A 859 -39.11 -18.80 -9.48
CA HIS A 859 -38.79 -18.54 -8.08
C HIS A 859 -39.16 -19.74 -7.21
N LEU A 860 -40.36 -20.31 -7.39
CA LEU A 860 -40.78 -21.53 -6.70
C LEU A 860 -39.88 -22.74 -7.02
N ARG A 861 -39.41 -22.87 -8.27
CA ARG A 861 -38.46 -23.92 -8.65
C ARG A 861 -37.12 -23.76 -7.92
N ARG A 862 -36.57 -22.55 -7.85
CA ARG A 862 -35.31 -22.27 -7.14
C ARG A 862 -35.43 -22.51 -5.64
N MET A 863 -36.54 -22.09 -5.02
CA MET A 863 -36.81 -22.34 -3.60
C MET A 863 -36.92 -23.83 -3.27
N ARG A 864 -37.39 -24.67 -4.21
CA ARG A 864 -37.44 -26.13 -4.05
C ARG A 864 -36.10 -26.81 -4.28
N ALA A 865 -35.18 -26.21 -5.05
CA ALA A 865 -33.85 -26.75 -5.31
C ALA A 865 -32.83 -26.41 -4.21
N HIS A 866 -33.11 -25.38 -3.40
CA HIS A 866 -32.29 -24.95 -2.26
C HIS A 866 -32.72 -25.57 -0.91
N LYS A 867 -33.88 -26.21 -0.86
CA LYS A 867 -34.29 -27.09 0.24
C LYS A 867 -33.87 -28.51 -0.07
#